data_AF-A0A417RKK1-F1
#
_entry.id   AF-A0A417RKK1-F1
#
_cell.length_a   1.000
_cell.length_b   1.000
_cell.length_c   1.000
_cell.angle_alpha   90.00
_cell.angle_beta   90.00
_cell.angle_gamma   90.00
#
_symmetry.space_group_name_H-M   'P 1'
#
loop_
_entity.id
_entity.type
_entity.pdbx_description
1 polymer ?
#
loop_
_entity_poly.entity_id
_entity_poly.type
_entity_poly.pdbx_seq_one_letter_code
_entity_poly.pdbx_strand_id
1 'polypeptide(L)'
;MKRRKTALVLVIIISLIVGNMPSFSVRGAETSASMSAVDYLAFCNKIMSDFSRYKELKKVKAITISNKEDFIAFQEFLNSGLAWYMAETKTAYIQTADITVSNYTFGYDKKTAFAQVYENGELKAQIAPDQKVYAPDDLTEEMTFEKCGLSEKFAFSSSKDSGARYLYSKYCGNDHVIRGALFYNGAGGLFDCGGDMTGLTVENCMAYGVNTGSYQLGILFGGGAPSVQNCEVKNCIVANGEHMGIFIGNADTMSNFRVAQCTASNNKVFSNKTYNNHNTSNAGGLIGYLKYYRNDITMIENCVLENNKIEGTNAGGLIGQLYDSRDYYRGKTDNCRLEIAQCRSDAIVQGTKSGGIIGCITNNDNYNPSDQSQQSQFHIEQVKCSGQIMSNESDISETQVLGGIVGNITDGDGQIKLRDMVFTGSFVCPNNINDTYIGGVCGQNNRYRTIIENVGCTTSIDYNGNTGHIVAGGILGRGYCTQQSYIDSPSTIAKKYPFVNCLSVMNVPKKNDIDDESKIQIGTLAGAQKLNAWKHCYAYTENGALPLIAEVGEGEMSGCYLLTKEQLEGKESQDPISSEEGTYANTTAVCTALNNYIEKCDTSDEIHAKWYQGKEQYPTLQLMEDTEALGYKKGRIKEVTVKDFLDNTASPTPKVTPKVTQRPKVSTKPKSKYYPAPKVKVVPKRTKSGQRYLRVSLRRQQNCYIQFYGKTKKGYVLLKLKNNHLTKRHRKVDIKYSRKIKKITYKVRIYKKVNGRRKYSKFTKAKTLRLK
;
A
#
# COMPACT_ATOMS: atom_id res chain seq x y z
N MET A 1 -45.61 -25.88 5.37
CA MET A 1 -45.29 -24.48 5.00
C MET A 1 -44.49 -23.80 6.12
N LYS A 2 -43.17 -23.62 5.95
CA LYS A 2 -42.32 -22.61 6.61
C LYS A 2 -40.89 -22.76 6.09
N ARG A 3 -40.56 -22.06 5.01
CA ARG A 3 -39.18 -21.80 4.58
C ARG A 3 -39.15 -20.46 3.84
N ARG A 4 -38.45 -19.49 4.41
CA ARG A 4 -37.67 -18.42 3.74
C ARG A 4 -37.30 -17.35 4.77
N LYS A 5 -36.02 -17.35 5.19
CA LYS A 5 -35.21 -16.18 5.58
C LYS A 5 -33.83 -16.65 6.08
N THR A 6 -32.97 -17.05 5.14
CA THR A 6 -31.55 -17.40 5.43
C THR A 6 -30.61 -16.87 4.33
N ALA A 7 -30.83 -15.64 3.84
CA ALA A 7 -29.99 -15.05 2.78
C ALA A 7 -29.59 -13.58 3.02
N LEU A 8 -29.75 -13.04 4.25
CA LEU A 8 -29.41 -11.64 4.54
C LEU A 8 -28.53 -11.47 5.80
N VAL A 9 -27.74 -12.49 6.14
CA VAL A 9 -26.86 -12.47 7.33
C VAL A 9 -25.36 -12.47 6.94
N LEU A 10 -25.00 -12.70 5.68
CA LEU A 10 -23.59 -12.86 5.28
C LEU A 10 -22.87 -11.58 4.81
N VAL A 11 -23.55 -10.43 4.66
CA VAL A 11 -22.91 -9.17 4.15
C VAL A 11 -22.72 -8.11 5.25
N ILE A 12 -23.24 -8.34 6.46
CA ILE A 12 -23.17 -7.36 7.56
C ILE A 12 -22.07 -7.69 8.60
N ILE A 13 -21.40 -8.84 8.48
CA ILE A 13 -20.35 -9.25 9.44
C ILE A 13 -18.96 -8.67 9.09
N ILE A 14 -18.69 -8.29 7.83
CA ILE A 14 -17.38 -7.70 7.44
C ILE A 14 -17.22 -6.23 7.92
N SER A 15 -18.30 -5.54 8.29
CA SER A 15 -18.21 -4.16 8.82
C SER A 15 -18.12 -4.07 10.36
N LEU A 16 -18.21 -5.18 11.08
CA LEU A 16 -18.25 -5.21 12.55
C LEU A 16 -17.10 -5.97 13.21
N ILE A 17 -16.14 -6.49 12.43
CA ILE A 17 -14.82 -6.89 12.92
C ILE A 17 -13.82 -5.74 12.70
N VAL A 18 -14.23 -4.53 13.09
CA VAL A 18 -13.29 -3.48 13.50
C VAL A 18 -13.03 -3.76 14.98
N GLY A 19 -12.30 -4.83 15.25
CA GLY A 19 -11.98 -5.32 16.59
C GLY A 19 -10.93 -4.43 17.25
N ASN A 20 -11.38 -3.32 17.82
CA ASN A 20 -10.83 -2.61 18.97
C ASN A 20 -9.33 -2.83 19.27
N MET A 21 -8.45 -2.04 18.66
CA MET A 21 -7.40 -1.46 19.48
C MET A 21 -8.06 -0.39 20.36
N PRO A 22 -7.94 -0.45 21.70
CA PRO A 22 -8.35 0.67 22.52
C PRO A 22 -7.59 1.91 22.05
N SER A 23 -8.34 2.96 21.70
CA SER A 23 -7.77 4.28 21.47
C SER A 23 -7.19 4.77 22.79
N PHE A 24 -5.93 4.49 23.05
CA PHE A 24 -5.18 5.13 24.12
C PHE A 24 -4.91 6.58 23.68
N SER A 25 -5.90 7.45 23.89
CA SER A 25 -5.71 8.88 23.71
C SER A 25 -4.84 9.40 24.85
N VAL A 26 -3.97 10.40 24.60
CA VAL A 26 -3.16 11.11 25.61
C VAL A 26 -3.95 11.45 26.89
N ARG A 27 -5.24 11.79 26.76
CA ARG A 27 -6.13 12.09 27.91
C ARG A 27 -6.39 10.94 28.86
N GLY A 28 -6.22 9.69 28.43
CA GLY A 28 -6.29 8.50 29.30
C GLY A 28 -4.96 8.19 29.98
N ALA A 29 -3.84 8.61 29.37
CA ALA A 29 -2.50 8.46 29.92
C ALA A 29 -2.23 9.48 31.05
N GLU A 30 -2.71 10.72 30.91
CA GLU A 30 -2.63 11.77 31.96
C GLU A 30 -3.34 11.37 33.27
N THR A 31 -4.24 10.38 33.24
CA THR A 31 -4.93 9.83 34.43
C THR A 31 -4.32 8.52 34.94
N SER A 32 -3.24 8.03 34.32
CA SER A 32 -2.55 6.79 34.68
C SER A 32 -1.16 7.10 35.24
N ALA A 33 -0.56 6.19 36.01
CA ALA A 33 0.82 6.34 36.48
C ALA A 33 1.78 6.28 35.29
N SER A 34 2.19 7.45 34.79
CA SER A 34 3.12 7.62 33.67
C SER A 34 4.50 8.06 34.15
N MET A 35 5.55 7.71 33.41
CA MET A 35 6.94 8.06 33.72
C MET A 35 7.69 8.44 32.43
N SER A 36 8.70 9.33 32.49
CA SER A 36 9.57 9.61 31.34
C SER A 36 10.45 8.40 31.01
N ALA A 37 10.96 8.30 29.79
CA ALA A 37 11.84 7.19 29.42
C ALA A 37 13.17 7.23 30.18
N VAL A 38 13.72 8.42 30.43
CA VAL A 38 14.93 8.59 31.26
C VAL A 38 14.69 8.10 32.70
N ASP A 39 13.60 8.55 33.33
CA ASP A 39 13.27 8.14 34.70
C ASP A 39 12.99 6.64 34.77
N TYR A 40 12.34 6.08 33.74
CA TYR A 40 12.06 4.67 33.66
C TYR A 40 13.33 3.84 33.56
N LEU A 41 14.29 4.21 32.69
CA LEU A 41 15.58 3.53 32.61
C LEU A 41 16.33 3.60 33.94
N ALA A 42 16.39 4.77 34.57
CA ALA A 42 17.02 4.94 35.88
C ALA A 42 16.33 4.09 36.97
N PHE A 43 15.00 3.97 36.92
CA PHE A 43 14.23 3.13 37.82
C PHE A 43 14.52 1.64 37.59
N CYS A 44 14.63 1.20 36.34
CA CYS A 44 14.97 -0.18 35.99
C CYS A 44 16.36 -0.58 36.48
N ASN A 45 17.34 0.31 36.32
CA ASN A 45 18.70 0.08 36.82
C ASN A 45 18.73 -0.09 38.35
N LYS A 46 17.89 0.64 39.09
CA LYS A 46 17.74 0.46 40.55
C LYS A 46 17.11 -0.88 40.91
N ILE A 47 16.18 -1.39 40.11
CA ILE A 47 15.54 -2.69 40.36
C ILE A 47 16.52 -3.85 40.13
N MET A 48 17.44 -3.71 39.17
CA MET A 48 18.51 -4.69 39.01
C MET A 48 19.41 -4.78 40.24
N SER A 49 19.56 -3.69 41.00
CA SER A 49 20.25 -3.72 42.30
C SER A 49 19.38 -4.19 43.48
N ASP A 50 18.05 -4.18 43.33
CA ASP A 50 17.09 -4.59 44.37
C ASP A 50 15.78 -5.13 43.75
N PHE A 51 15.73 -6.44 43.55
CA PHE A 51 14.63 -7.11 42.85
C PHE A 51 13.31 -7.11 43.66
N SER A 52 13.35 -6.77 44.96
CA SER A 52 12.14 -6.67 45.79
C SER A 52 11.18 -5.59 45.29
N ARG A 53 11.71 -4.60 44.56
CA ARG A 53 10.98 -3.46 43.98
C ARG A 53 10.30 -3.78 42.65
N TYR A 54 10.44 -5.00 42.10
CA TYR A 54 9.82 -5.40 40.83
C TYR A 54 8.30 -5.16 40.77
N LYS A 55 7.59 -5.29 41.90
CA LYS A 55 6.13 -5.04 41.97
C LYS A 55 5.77 -3.57 41.67
N GLU A 56 6.69 -2.64 41.85
CA GLU A 56 6.47 -1.21 41.56
C GLU A 56 6.43 -0.93 40.06
N LEU A 57 7.16 -1.70 39.23
CA LEU A 57 7.09 -1.59 37.76
C LEU A 57 5.70 -1.87 37.22
N LYS A 58 4.98 -2.84 37.81
CA LYS A 58 3.61 -3.18 37.41
C LYS A 58 2.64 -2.00 37.61
N LYS A 59 3.02 -0.98 38.39
CA LYS A 59 2.23 0.25 38.58
C LYS A 59 2.40 1.23 37.42
N VAL A 60 3.55 1.26 36.75
CA VAL A 60 3.78 2.11 35.57
C VAL A 60 2.91 1.57 34.43
N LYS A 61 2.06 2.43 33.87
CA LYS A 61 1.13 2.05 32.78
C LYS A 61 1.51 2.68 31.45
N ALA A 62 2.25 3.77 31.48
CA ALA A 62 2.73 4.46 30.29
C ALA A 62 4.14 5.00 30.49
N ILE A 63 4.96 4.91 29.45
CA ILE A 63 6.27 5.55 29.36
C ILE A 63 6.16 6.63 28.28
N THR A 64 6.51 7.87 28.63
CA THR A 64 6.44 9.01 27.70
C THR A 64 7.80 9.29 27.09
N ILE A 65 7.81 9.57 25.79
CA ILE A 65 9.00 9.96 25.03
C ILE A 65 8.77 11.36 24.48
N SER A 66 9.46 12.35 25.04
CA SER A 66 9.11 13.77 24.85
C SER A 66 10.24 14.60 24.25
N ASN A 67 11.47 14.08 24.23
CA ASN A 67 12.65 14.76 23.71
C ASN A 67 13.71 13.73 23.24
N LYS A 68 14.85 14.23 22.77
CA LYS A 68 15.96 13.42 22.25
C LYS A 68 16.55 12.53 23.32
N GLU A 69 16.69 13.02 24.54
CA GLU A 69 17.25 12.30 25.68
C GLU A 69 16.36 11.13 26.10
N ASP A 70 15.04 11.34 26.15
CA ASP A 70 14.04 10.29 26.35
C ASP A 70 14.13 9.22 25.26
N PHE A 71 14.30 9.63 24.00
CA PHE A 71 14.42 8.69 22.89
C PHE A 71 15.68 7.84 22.99
N ILE A 72 16.82 8.45 23.31
CA ILE A 72 18.09 7.74 23.52
C ILE A 72 17.97 6.77 24.70
N ALA A 73 17.45 7.23 25.84
CA ALA A 73 17.23 6.38 27.01
C ALA A 73 16.25 5.23 26.70
N PHE A 74 15.24 5.47 25.87
CA PHE A 74 14.34 4.42 25.42
C PHE A 74 15.05 3.37 24.55
N GLN A 75 15.90 3.79 23.60
CA GLN A 75 16.70 2.87 22.79
C GLN A 75 17.71 2.06 23.64
N GLU A 76 18.34 2.69 24.63
CA GLU A 76 19.21 2.02 25.60
C GLU A 76 18.44 1.02 26.46
N PHE A 77 17.24 1.39 26.91
CA PHE A 77 16.36 0.49 27.65
C PHE A 77 16.05 -0.77 26.83
N LEU A 78 15.68 -0.62 25.55
CA LEU A 78 15.39 -1.76 24.68
C LEU A 78 16.62 -2.65 24.46
N ASN A 79 17.82 -2.06 24.42
CA ASN A 79 19.08 -2.75 24.20
C ASN A 79 19.72 -3.31 25.49
N SER A 80 19.09 -3.13 26.66
CA SER A 80 19.68 -3.54 27.95
C SER A 80 19.36 -4.99 28.34
N GLY A 81 18.58 -5.72 27.54
CA GLY A 81 18.01 -7.03 27.91
C GLY A 81 16.91 -6.97 28.97
N LEU A 82 16.73 -5.84 29.65
CA LEU A 82 15.71 -5.64 30.69
C LEU A 82 14.28 -5.67 30.14
N ALA A 83 14.12 -5.33 28.86
CA ALA A 83 12.82 -5.34 28.18
C ALA A 83 12.14 -6.72 28.27
N TRP A 84 12.91 -7.82 28.18
CA TRP A 84 12.39 -9.19 28.29
C TRP A 84 11.71 -9.45 29.64
N TYR A 85 12.38 -9.12 30.75
CA TYR A 85 11.84 -9.29 32.10
C TYR A 85 10.59 -8.44 32.38
N MET A 86 10.34 -7.44 31.54
CA MET A 86 9.26 -6.47 31.71
C MET A 86 8.14 -6.61 30.69
N ALA A 87 8.17 -7.65 29.85
CA ALA A 87 7.10 -7.97 28.91
C ALA A 87 5.71 -8.13 29.60
N GLU A 88 5.67 -8.59 30.85
CA GLU A 88 4.42 -8.77 31.61
C GLU A 88 3.72 -7.46 32.00
N THR A 89 4.42 -6.32 31.96
CA THR A 89 3.91 -5.06 32.54
C THR A 89 2.75 -4.46 31.72
N LYS A 90 2.60 -4.86 30.44
CA LYS A 90 1.64 -4.29 29.48
C LYS A 90 1.74 -2.76 29.37
N THR A 91 2.92 -2.21 29.57
CA THR A 91 3.20 -0.77 29.56
C THR A 91 3.14 -0.23 28.13
N ALA A 92 2.37 0.84 27.91
CA ALA A 92 2.32 1.51 26.61
C ALA A 92 3.44 2.55 26.48
N TYR A 93 4.06 2.65 25.31
CA TYR A 93 5.03 3.71 24.99
C TYR A 93 4.33 4.80 24.21
N ILE A 94 4.43 6.06 24.65
CA ILE A 94 3.66 7.18 24.10
C ILE A 94 4.61 8.34 23.79
N GLN A 95 4.70 8.70 22.51
CA GLN A 95 5.40 9.90 22.10
C GLN A 95 4.52 11.14 22.33
N THR A 96 5.11 12.19 22.90
CA THR A 96 4.37 13.42 23.28
C THR A 96 4.84 14.67 22.53
N ALA A 97 5.93 14.56 21.77
CA ALA A 97 6.50 15.61 20.95
C ALA A 97 7.24 15.03 19.75
N ASP A 98 7.49 15.86 18.75
CA ASP A 98 8.39 15.51 17.63
C ASP A 98 9.83 15.39 18.15
N ILE A 99 10.54 14.35 17.71
CA ILE A 99 11.91 14.05 18.11
C ILE A 99 12.82 14.19 16.89
N THR A 100 13.76 15.14 16.97
CA THR A 100 14.91 15.20 16.07
C THR A 100 16.09 14.59 16.79
N VAL A 101 16.50 13.40 16.36
CA VAL A 101 17.68 12.71 16.93
C VAL A 101 18.95 13.36 16.40
N SER A 102 18.98 13.63 15.10
CA SER A 102 20.01 14.46 14.47
C SER A 102 19.47 15.21 13.26
N ASN A 103 20.26 16.18 12.79
CA ASN A 103 20.03 16.86 11.50
C ASN A 103 20.75 16.15 10.33
N TYR A 104 21.33 14.97 10.57
CA TYR A 104 22.05 14.24 9.54
C TYR A 104 21.11 13.63 8.50
N THR A 105 21.65 13.41 7.31
CA THR A 105 20.97 12.68 6.24
C THR A 105 21.83 11.51 5.78
N PHE A 106 21.21 10.55 5.11
CA PHE A 106 21.85 9.29 4.80
C PHE A 106 21.89 9.02 3.29
N GLY A 107 22.97 8.35 2.87
CA GLY A 107 23.16 7.84 1.52
C GLY A 107 23.64 6.40 1.54
N TYR A 108 23.67 5.79 0.36
CA TYR A 108 24.19 4.45 0.16
C TYR A 108 24.94 4.40 -1.18
N ASP A 109 26.22 4.04 -1.12
CA ASP A 109 27.02 3.78 -2.33
C ASP A 109 26.93 2.31 -2.69
N LYS A 110 26.29 2.02 -3.83
CA LYS A 110 26.13 0.66 -4.34
C LYS A 110 27.44 0.00 -4.76
N LYS A 111 28.47 0.77 -5.14
CA LYS A 111 29.74 0.21 -5.64
C LYS A 111 30.55 -0.40 -4.50
N THR A 112 30.65 0.32 -3.40
CA THR A 112 31.39 -0.08 -2.20
C THR A 112 30.51 -0.81 -1.18
N ALA A 113 29.18 -0.72 -1.33
CA ALA A 113 28.18 -1.10 -0.35
C ALA A 113 28.23 -0.27 0.95
N PHE A 114 28.82 0.93 0.92
CA PHE A 114 28.97 1.73 2.13
C PHE A 114 27.72 2.57 2.40
N ALA A 115 27.29 2.57 3.65
CA ALA A 115 26.36 3.59 4.13
C ALA A 115 27.10 4.91 4.32
N GLN A 116 26.44 6.03 4.05
CA GLN A 116 27.03 7.35 4.07
C GLN A 116 26.24 8.28 4.98
N VAL A 117 26.95 9.06 5.80
CA VAL A 117 26.36 10.04 6.72
C VAL A 117 26.76 11.44 6.28
N TYR A 118 25.77 12.29 6.09
CA TYR A 118 25.94 13.66 5.62
C TYR A 118 25.46 14.65 6.68
N GLU A 119 26.23 15.72 6.86
CA GLU A 119 25.85 16.89 7.64
C GLU A 119 25.82 18.11 6.71
N ASN A 120 24.68 18.82 6.64
CA ASN A 120 24.49 19.98 5.77
C ASN A 120 24.83 19.72 4.28
N GLY A 121 24.69 18.47 3.83
CA GLY A 121 24.98 18.03 2.46
C GLY A 121 26.44 17.63 2.21
N GLU A 122 27.33 17.76 3.19
CA GLU A 122 28.71 17.32 3.11
C GLU A 122 28.85 15.90 3.66
N LEU A 123 29.56 15.01 2.96
CA LEU A 123 29.84 13.65 3.42
C LEU A 123 30.80 13.72 4.61
N LYS A 124 30.41 13.20 5.77
CA LYS A 124 31.23 13.24 7.00
C LYS A 124 31.77 11.88 7.39
N ALA A 125 31.00 10.82 7.19
CA ALA A 125 31.42 9.47 7.55
C ALA A 125 30.87 8.45 6.56
N GLN A 126 31.60 7.34 6.44
CA GLN A 126 31.18 6.17 5.69
C GLN A 126 31.22 4.95 6.60
N ILE A 127 30.27 4.04 6.44
CA ILE A 127 30.17 2.82 7.26
C ILE A 127 30.23 1.63 6.31
N ALA A 128 31.27 0.82 6.47
CA ALA A 128 31.48 -0.36 5.65
C ALA A 128 30.58 -1.53 6.08
N PRO A 129 30.44 -2.57 5.24
CA PRO A 129 29.63 -3.75 5.57
C PRO A 129 30.15 -4.57 6.77
N ASP A 130 31.40 -4.36 7.18
CA ASP A 130 31.99 -4.93 8.40
C ASP A 130 31.77 -4.05 9.64
N GLN A 131 30.96 -2.98 9.52
CA GLN A 131 30.59 -2.00 10.55
C GLN A 131 31.65 -0.96 10.89
N LYS A 132 32.82 -1.02 10.28
CA LYS A 132 33.84 -0.03 10.53
C LYS A 132 33.43 1.31 9.93
N VAL A 133 33.66 2.36 10.71
CA VAL A 133 33.42 3.74 10.30
C VAL A 133 34.72 4.30 9.75
N TYR A 134 34.63 5.03 8.65
CA TYR A 134 35.76 5.64 7.96
C TYR A 134 35.50 7.12 7.71
N ALA A 135 36.58 7.88 7.57
CA ALA A 135 36.51 9.23 7.03
C ALA A 135 36.17 9.17 5.52
N PRO A 136 35.65 10.26 4.91
CA PRO A 136 35.33 10.28 3.49
C PRO A 136 36.54 9.99 2.59
N ASP A 137 37.70 10.57 2.95
CA ASP A 137 38.92 10.55 2.13
C ASP A 137 39.95 9.51 2.59
N ASP A 138 39.69 8.80 3.69
CA ASP A 138 40.57 7.74 4.22
C ASP A 138 39.75 6.52 4.64
N LEU A 139 39.85 5.46 3.83
CA LEU A 139 39.21 4.17 4.04
C LEU A 139 40.15 3.12 4.66
N THR A 140 41.35 3.52 5.10
CA THR A 140 42.37 2.60 5.61
C THR A 140 42.40 2.55 7.14
N GLU A 141 42.06 3.65 7.81
CA GLU A 141 42.00 3.74 9.26
C GLU A 141 40.55 3.73 9.77
N GLU A 142 40.24 2.84 10.72
CA GLU A 142 38.95 2.82 11.40
C GLU A 142 38.81 4.01 12.35
N MET A 143 37.68 4.71 12.24
CA MET A 143 37.34 5.93 12.95
C MET A 143 36.13 5.76 13.86
N THR A 144 35.85 6.77 14.68
CA THR A 144 34.57 6.92 15.38
C THR A 144 33.76 8.04 14.73
N PHE A 145 32.43 8.04 14.91
CA PHE A 145 31.59 9.13 14.42
C PHE A 145 32.05 10.51 14.94
N GLU A 146 32.46 10.57 16.22
CA GLU A 146 32.98 11.80 16.83
C GLU A 146 34.26 12.31 16.15
N LYS A 147 35.19 11.40 15.83
CA LYS A 147 36.41 11.76 15.09
C LYS A 147 36.12 12.19 13.65
N CYS A 148 34.99 11.74 13.07
CA CYS A 148 34.47 12.22 11.79
C CYS A 148 33.68 13.55 11.92
N GLY A 149 33.67 14.19 13.10
CA GLY A 149 32.99 15.45 13.35
C GLY A 149 31.50 15.33 13.67
N LEU A 150 30.98 14.11 13.88
CA LEU A 150 29.57 13.86 14.19
C LEU A 150 29.39 13.67 15.70
N SER A 151 29.00 14.75 16.40
CA SER A 151 28.97 14.78 17.88
C SER A 151 27.67 14.28 18.51
N GLU A 152 26.60 14.15 17.73
CA GLU A 152 25.30 13.69 18.23
C GLU A 152 25.24 12.17 18.38
N LYS A 153 24.52 11.64 19.38
CA LYS A 153 24.19 10.21 19.44
C LYS A 153 22.99 9.91 18.54
N PHE A 154 23.26 9.51 17.31
CA PHE A 154 22.25 9.23 16.28
C PHE A 154 22.24 7.79 15.77
N ALA A 155 23.31 7.04 16.04
CA ALA A 155 23.52 5.70 15.56
C ALA A 155 23.21 4.69 16.68
N PHE A 156 22.34 3.73 16.37
CA PHE A 156 21.87 2.71 17.30
C PHE A 156 22.12 1.33 16.70
N SER A 157 22.81 0.50 17.47
CA SER A 157 23.10 -0.88 17.12
C SER A 157 22.53 -1.84 18.15
N SER A 158 22.00 -2.97 17.67
CA SER A 158 21.78 -4.14 18.51
C SER A 158 23.10 -4.92 18.54
N SER A 159 23.71 -5.06 19.71
CA SER A 159 24.95 -5.85 19.81
C SER A 159 24.62 -7.34 19.84
N LYS A 160 25.58 -8.19 19.43
CA LYS A 160 25.47 -9.65 19.57
C LYS A 160 25.33 -10.08 21.04
N ASP A 161 25.77 -9.25 21.98
CA ASP A 161 25.90 -9.58 23.41
C ASP A 161 24.77 -8.99 24.28
N SER A 162 24.06 -7.95 23.82
CA SER A 162 23.09 -7.17 24.62
C SER A 162 21.61 -7.49 24.36
N GLY A 163 21.34 -8.46 23.49
CA GLY A 163 19.99 -8.87 23.11
C GLY A 163 19.33 -7.91 22.10
N ALA A 164 18.37 -8.43 21.33
CA ALA A 164 17.67 -7.64 20.33
C ALA A 164 16.73 -6.61 20.99
N ARG A 165 16.55 -5.46 20.34
CA ARG A 165 15.66 -4.35 20.74
C ARG A 165 14.19 -4.70 20.49
N TYR A 166 13.68 -5.62 21.31
CA TYR A 166 12.30 -6.11 21.23
C TYR A 166 11.29 -5.11 21.79
N LEU A 167 10.24 -4.85 21.03
CA LEU A 167 9.06 -4.16 21.51
C LEU A 167 8.04 -5.19 22.04
N TYR A 168 7.93 -5.35 23.37
CA TYR A 168 6.97 -6.29 23.98
C TYR A 168 5.54 -5.75 24.14
N SER A 169 5.28 -4.52 23.68
CA SER A 169 3.97 -3.89 23.84
C SER A 169 3.63 -2.96 22.67
N LYS A 170 2.85 -1.91 22.92
CA LYS A 170 2.40 -0.96 21.90
C LYS A 170 3.16 0.35 21.97
N TYR A 171 3.62 0.82 20.81
CA TYR A 171 4.14 2.15 20.58
C TYR A 171 3.08 3.05 19.94
N CYS A 172 2.77 4.16 20.60
CA CYS A 172 1.86 5.19 20.11
C CYS A 172 2.68 6.43 19.74
N GLY A 173 2.91 6.64 18.44
CA GLY A 173 3.57 7.84 17.94
C GLY A 173 2.72 9.10 18.12
N ASN A 174 1.39 8.96 18.32
CA ASN A 174 0.48 10.05 18.64
C ASN A 174 0.57 11.24 17.64
N ASP A 175 0.69 10.91 16.36
CA ASP A 175 0.86 11.83 15.23
C ASP A 175 2.14 12.68 15.29
N HIS A 176 3.16 12.22 16.02
CA HIS A 176 4.48 12.85 16.08
C HIS A 176 5.49 12.20 15.15
N VAL A 177 6.66 12.84 15.05
CA VAL A 177 7.71 12.45 14.12
C VAL A 177 9.00 12.06 14.83
N ILE A 178 9.75 11.08 14.29
CA ILE A 178 11.15 10.80 14.62
C ILE A 178 12.03 11.04 13.39
N ARG A 179 13.16 11.74 13.56
CA ARG A 179 14.07 12.10 12.45
C ARG A 179 15.55 11.85 12.73
N GLY A 180 16.29 11.49 11.68
CA GLY A 180 17.76 11.52 11.68
C GLY A 180 18.40 10.42 12.54
N ALA A 181 17.86 9.20 12.50
CA ALA A 181 18.42 8.06 13.20
C ALA A 181 19.03 7.05 12.22
N LEU A 182 20.20 6.52 12.59
CA LEU A 182 20.84 5.40 11.90
C LEU A 182 20.65 4.14 12.74
N PHE A 183 20.05 3.12 12.16
CA PHE A 183 19.90 1.80 12.75
C PHE A 183 20.80 0.84 11.97
N TYR A 184 21.85 0.35 12.61
CA TYR A 184 22.86 -0.45 11.94
C TYR A 184 23.32 -1.58 12.87
N ASN A 185 23.74 -2.72 12.30
CA ASN A 185 24.06 -3.96 13.03
C ASN A 185 22.81 -4.67 13.60
N GLY A 186 22.63 -5.96 13.26
CA GLY A 186 21.47 -6.77 13.69
C GLY A 186 20.22 -6.60 12.83
N ALA A 187 19.06 -7.00 13.36
CA ALA A 187 17.77 -6.77 12.72
C ALA A 187 17.45 -5.27 12.75
N GLY A 188 17.94 -4.51 11.76
CA GLY A 188 17.92 -3.06 11.77
C GLY A 188 16.52 -2.45 11.72
N GLY A 189 16.32 -1.40 12.51
CA GLY A 189 15.10 -0.61 12.60
C GLY A 189 14.97 0.19 13.89
N LEU A 190 13.87 0.92 14.04
CA LEU A 190 13.50 1.54 15.32
C LEU A 190 13.33 0.47 16.43
N PHE A 191 12.84 -0.69 16.02
CA PHE A 191 12.76 -1.92 16.81
C PHE A 191 13.32 -3.07 16.00
N ASP A 192 13.99 -4.01 16.66
CA ASP A 192 14.47 -5.21 15.97
C ASP A 192 13.31 -6.14 15.67
N CYS A 193 12.31 -6.22 16.56
CA CYS A 193 11.12 -7.05 16.39
C CYS A 193 10.02 -6.81 17.43
N GLY A 194 8.82 -7.32 17.14
CA GLY A 194 7.70 -7.42 18.07
C GLY A 194 6.79 -6.19 18.17
N GLY A 195 5.70 -6.33 18.92
CA GLY A 195 4.84 -5.21 19.35
C GLY A 195 3.92 -4.62 18.29
N ASP A 196 3.17 -3.59 18.65
CA ASP A 196 2.26 -2.90 17.74
C ASP A 196 2.63 -1.42 17.64
N MET A 197 2.40 -0.80 16.48
CA MET A 197 2.68 0.62 16.28
C MET A 197 1.49 1.35 15.67
N THR A 198 1.26 2.57 16.15
CA THR A 198 0.32 3.47 15.48
C THR A 198 0.69 4.94 15.55
N GLY A 199 0.33 5.69 14.50
CA GLY A 199 0.36 7.16 14.50
C GLY A 199 1.77 7.74 14.57
N LEU A 200 2.78 7.09 13.97
CA LEU A 200 4.15 7.58 13.96
C LEU A 200 4.56 7.97 12.53
N THR A 201 5.22 9.11 12.39
CA THR A 201 5.98 9.44 11.18
C THR A 201 7.47 9.24 11.44
N VAL A 202 8.19 8.61 10.52
CA VAL A 202 9.65 8.50 10.56
C VAL A 202 10.24 9.11 9.30
N GLU A 203 11.22 10.02 9.45
CA GLU A 203 11.78 10.77 8.33
C GLU A 203 13.31 10.78 8.36
N ASN A 204 13.94 10.74 7.19
CA ASN A 204 15.40 10.87 7.04
C ASN A 204 16.18 9.90 7.95
N CYS A 205 15.75 8.64 8.03
CA CYS A 205 16.43 7.60 8.80
C CYS A 205 17.01 6.54 7.88
N MET A 206 17.97 5.76 8.37
CA MET A 206 18.54 4.64 7.64
C MET A 206 18.53 3.35 8.47
N ALA A 207 18.15 2.24 7.85
CA ALA A 207 18.41 0.89 8.34
C ALA A 207 19.46 0.22 7.45
N TYR A 208 20.56 -0.24 8.05
CA TYR A 208 21.72 -0.74 7.32
C TYR A 208 22.20 -2.09 7.87
N GLY A 209 22.25 -3.10 6.99
CA GLY A 209 22.76 -4.45 7.29
C GLY A 209 24.25 -4.62 6.99
N VAL A 210 24.82 -5.71 7.49
CA VAL A 210 26.27 -5.99 7.55
C VAL A 210 26.55 -7.42 7.06
N ASN A 211 27.80 -7.78 6.78
CA ASN A 211 28.14 -9.03 6.08
C ASN A 211 27.94 -10.35 6.86
N THR A 212 27.60 -10.32 8.16
CA THR A 212 27.63 -11.53 9.02
C THR A 212 26.25 -12.02 9.50
N GLY A 213 25.32 -12.29 8.57
CA GLY A 213 24.06 -13.00 8.91
C GLY A 213 22.85 -12.67 8.04
N SER A 214 21.77 -13.43 8.21
CA SER A 214 20.43 -13.17 7.66
C SER A 214 19.79 -11.97 8.34
N TYR A 215 19.98 -10.78 7.78
CA TYR A 215 19.44 -9.55 8.37
C TYR A 215 18.08 -9.18 7.78
N GLN A 216 17.13 -9.01 8.70
CA GLN A 216 15.79 -8.54 8.46
C GLN A 216 15.79 -7.05 8.83
N LEU A 217 15.60 -6.18 7.84
CA LEU A 217 15.76 -4.74 7.98
C LEU A 217 14.45 -4.03 7.65
N GLY A 218 14.03 -3.13 8.53
CA GLY A 218 13.02 -2.14 8.20
C GLY A 218 13.08 -0.93 9.12
N ILE A 219 12.63 0.23 8.64
CA ILE A 219 12.77 1.48 9.40
C ILE A 219 12.00 1.41 10.73
N LEU A 220 10.85 0.74 10.76
CA LEU A 220 10.07 0.56 11.98
C LEU A 220 10.45 -0.73 12.70
N PHE A 221 10.48 -1.85 11.97
CA PHE A 221 10.74 -3.18 12.51
C PHE A 221 11.69 -3.97 11.63
N GLY A 222 12.71 -4.59 12.22
CA GLY A 222 13.53 -5.59 11.54
C GLY A 222 12.72 -6.85 11.22
N GLY A 223 12.07 -7.45 12.21
CA GLY A 223 11.38 -8.74 12.11
C GLY A 223 10.11 -8.87 12.98
N GLY A 224 9.54 -10.08 13.03
CA GLY A 224 8.42 -10.45 13.91
C GLY A 224 7.04 -10.34 13.26
N ALA A 225 5.99 -10.08 14.03
CA ALA A 225 4.61 -9.96 13.51
C ALA A 225 3.91 -8.67 13.97
N PRO A 226 4.52 -7.48 13.81
CA PRO A 226 3.95 -6.26 14.36
C PRO A 226 2.72 -5.78 13.56
N SER A 227 1.67 -5.34 14.25
CA SER A 227 0.60 -4.59 13.57
C SER A 227 0.95 -3.11 13.48
N VAL A 228 0.93 -2.55 12.27
CA VAL A 228 1.31 -1.16 12.01
C VAL A 228 0.16 -0.40 11.38
N GLN A 229 -0.30 0.67 12.02
CA GLN A 229 -1.48 1.40 11.56
C GLN A 229 -1.33 2.91 11.63
N ASN A 230 -1.73 3.62 10.58
CA ASN A 230 -1.63 5.09 10.50
C ASN A 230 -0.19 5.59 10.69
N CYS A 231 0.79 4.89 10.13
CA CYS A 231 2.19 5.32 10.19
C CYS A 231 2.68 5.81 8.82
N GLU A 232 3.64 6.72 8.83
CA GLU A 232 4.26 7.27 7.62
C GLU A 232 5.77 7.10 7.70
N VAL A 233 6.41 6.64 6.62
CA VAL A 233 7.87 6.60 6.51
C VAL A 233 8.28 7.34 5.24
N LYS A 234 9.19 8.32 5.36
CA LYS A 234 9.63 9.06 4.18
C LYS A 234 11.09 9.47 4.18
N ASN A 235 11.65 9.57 2.98
CA ASN A 235 13.06 9.92 2.76
C ASN A 235 14.04 9.00 3.52
N CYS A 236 13.64 7.75 3.77
CA CYS A 236 14.46 6.78 4.49
C CYS A 236 15.15 5.82 3.53
N ILE A 237 16.22 5.18 4.02
CA ILE A 237 16.97 4.17 3.27
C ILE A 237 17.00 2.85 4.03
N VAL A 238 16.68 1.75 3.36
CA VAL A 238 16.92 0.40 3.86
C VAL A 238 17.91 -0.28 2.91
N ALA A 239 19.07 -0.70 3.41
CA ALA A 239 20.11 -1.23 2.54
C ALA A 239 20.87 -2.41 3.14
N ASN A 240 21.35 -3.27 2.24
CA ASN A 240 22.28 -4.36 2.55
C ASN A 240 21.72 -5.44 3.50
N GLY A 241 20.45 -5.81 3.33
CA GLY A 241 19.79 -6.90 4.08
C GLY A 241 19.32 -8.05 3.18
N GLU A 242 18.93 -9.16 3.80
CA GLU A 242 18.29 -10.30 3.11
C GLU A 242 16.79 -10.05 2.92
N HIS A 243 16.12 -9.55 3.95
CA HIS A 243 14.70 -9.18 3.92
C HIS A 243 14.58 -7.71 4.29
N MET A 244 14.25 -6.88 3.32
CA MET A 244 14.26 -5.43 3.44
C MET A 244 12.87 -4.89 3.15
N GLY A 245 12.23 -4.31 4.15
CA GLY A 245 10.97 -3.60 3.98
C GLY A 245 11.07 -2.20 4.56
N ILE A 246 10.49 -1.19 3.93
CA ILE A 246 10.52 0.17 4.51
C ILE A 246 9.91 0.16 5.92
N PHE A 247 8.84 -0.62 6.14
CA PHE A 247 8.19 -0.72 7.44
C PHE A 247 8.74 -1.91 8.22
N ILE A 248 8.68 -3.10 7.62
CA ILE A 248 8.98 -4.38 8.28
C ILE A 248 9.92 -5.20 7.38
N GLY A 249 11.09 -5.60 7.87
CA GLY A 249 11.98 -6.49 7.12
C GLY A 249 11.37 -7.86 6.87
N ASN A 250 11.12 -8.61 7.95
CA ASN A 250 10.47 -9.91 7.93
C ASN A 250 9.19 -9.91 8.79
N ALA A 251 8.09 -10.36 8.21
CA ALA A 251 6.81 -10.55 8.89
C ALA A 251 6.45 -12.05 8.98
N ASP A 252 6.58 -12.65 10.16
CA ASP A 252 6.20 -14.04 10.45
C ASP A 252 4.83 -14.09 11.16
N THR A 253 3.73 -14.07 10.39
CA THR A 253 2.40 -13.78 10.94
C THR A 253 1.78 -14.98 11.64
N MET A 254 1.70 -14.99 12.97
CA MET A 254 1.10 -16.09 13.74
C MET A 254 -0.36 -15.87 14.18
N SER A 255 -0.82 -14.61 14.27
CA SER A 255 -2.22 -14.25 14.55
C SER A 255 -2.51 -12.75 14.31
N ASN A 256 -3.66 -12.41 13.72
CA ASN A 256 -4.21 -11.03 13.59
C ASN A 256 -3.24 -9.93 13.11
N PHE A 257 -2.32 -10.24 12.20
CA PHE A 257 -1.39 -9.27 11.63
C PHE A 257 -2.11 -8.25 10.75
N ARG A 258 -1.84 -6.96 10.96
CA ARG A 258 -2.43 -5.90 10.14
C ARG A 258 -1.48 -4.74 9.87
N VAL A 259 -1.30 -4.42 8.59
CA VAL A 259 -0.67 -3.17 8.13
C VAL A 259 -1.73 -2.34 7.44
N ALA A 260 -2.14 -1.21 8.03
CA ALA A 260 -3.27 -0.46 7.50
C ALA A 260 -3.09 1.06 7.55
N GLN A 261 -3.57 1.74 6.51
CA GLN A 261 -3.58 3.21 6.46
C GLN A 261 -2.17 3.81 6.55
N CYS A 262 -1.19 3.10 6.01
CA CYS A 262 0.22 3.49 6.07
C CYS A 262 0.65 4.18 4.77
N THR A 263 1.60 5.11 4.87
CA THR A 263 2.18 5.80 3.72
C THR A 263 3.69 5.63 3.69
N ALA A 264 4.26 5.26 2.54
CA ALA A 264 5.69 5.28 2.31
C ALA A 264 6.00 6.26 1.16
N SER A 265 6.84 7.27 1.37
CA SER A 265 7.20 8.20 0.29
C SER A 265 8.68 8.53 0.15
N ASN A 266 9.18 8.62 -1.08
CA ASN A 266 10.56 9.00 -1.38
C ASN A 266 11.64 8.13 -0.69
N ASN A 267 11.32 6.89 -0.35
CA ASN A 267 12.26 5.99 0.30
C ASN A 267 13.04 5.18 -0.73
N LYS A 268 14.14 4.60 -0.28
CA LYS A 268 14.98 3.73 -1.10
C LYS A 268 15.25 2.41 -0.39
N VAL A 269 15.07 1.31 -1.10
CA VAL A 269 15.43 -0.04 -0.64
C VAL A 269 16.45 -0.60 -1.62
N PHE A 270 17.64 -0.97 -1.12
CA PHE A 270 18.74 -1.45 -1.95
C PHE A 270 19.33 -2.76 -1.45
N SER A 271 19.26 -3.78 -2.28
CA SER A 271 20.08 -4.98 -2.14
C SER A 271 21.46 -4.79 -2.77
N ASN A 272 22.47 -5.46 -2.23
CA ASN A 272 23.76 -5.64 -2.89
C ASN A 272 24.23 -7.09 -2.77
N LYS A 273 24.11 -7.83 -3.88
CA LYS A 273 24.49 -9.25 -3.96
C LYS A 273 26.00 -9.49 -3.84
N THR A 274 26.85 -8.50 -4.12
CA THR A 274 28.31 -8.65 -4.06
C THR A 274 28.81 -8.84 -2.63
N TYR A 275 28.12 -8.24 -1.66
CA TYR A 275 28.55 -8.21 -0.27
C TYR A 275 27.62 -8.97 0.67
N ASN A 276 26.41 -9.33 0.23
CA ASN A 276 25.58 -10.27 0.98
C ASN A 276 25.89 -11.72 0.57
N ASN A 277 26.03 -12.63 1.53
CA ASN A 277 26.18 -14.07 1.26
C ASN A 277 24.82 -14.74 0.93
N HIS A 278 23.81 -13.96 0.56
CA HIS A 278 22.44 -14.42 0.43
C HIS A 278 22.07 -14.60 -1.03
N ASN A 279 21.72 -15.83 -1.42
CA ASN A 279 21.30 -16.13 -2.79
C ASN A 279 20.03 -15.34 -3.22
N THR A 280 19.21 -14.92 -2.25
CA THR A 280 17.97 -14.17 -2.48
C THR A 280 17.87 -12.96 -1.57
N SER A 281 17.54 -11.81 -2.16
CA SER A 281 17.20 -10.59 -1.43
C SER A 281 15.74 -10.19 -1.71
N ASN A 282 14.98 -9.99 -0.64
CA ASN A 282 13.54 -9.70 -0.69
C ASN A 282 13.33 -8.24 -0.32
N ALA A 283 12.91 -7.42 -1.28
CA ALA A 283 12.78 -5.97 -1.12
C ALA A 283 11.33 -5.53 -1.30
N GLY A 284 10.75 -4.90 -0.29
CA GLY A 284 9.36 -4.42 -0.31
C GLY A 284 9.21 -2.98 0.17
N GLY A 285 8.25 -2.26 -0.39
CA GLY A 285 7.95 -0.90 0.06
C GLY A 285 7.14 -0.85 1.37
N LEU A 286 6.61 -1.96 1.85
CA LEU A 286 6.13 -2.13 3.22
C LEU A 286 6.89 -3.27 3.90
N ILE A 287 6.84 -4.46 3.30
CA ILE A 287 7.32 -5.69 3.92
C ILE A 287 8.33 -6.38 2.99
N GLY A 288 9.54 -6.67 3.47
CA GLY A 288 10.53 -7.39 2.66
C GLY A 288 10.09 -8.82 2.38
N TYR A 289 9.89 -9.59 3.44
CA TYR A 289 9.45 -10.98 3.40
C TYR A 289 8.23 -11.18 4.29
N LEU A 290 7.14 -11.71 3.75
CA LEU A 290 5.92 -12.02 4.49
C LEU A 290 5.73 -13.53 4.50
N LYS A 291 5.93 -14.14 5.67
CA LYS A 291 5.64 -15.54 5.91
C LYS A 291 4.31 -15.66 6.64
N TYR A 292 3.37 -16.33 5.99
CA TYR A 292 2.01 -16.42 6.48
C TYR A 292 1.77 -17.76 7.20
N TYR A 293 1.24 -17.73 8.44
CA TYR A 293 0.89 -18.89 9.27
C TYR A 293 -0.56 -18.84 9.82
N ARG A 294 -1.20 -20.02 9.96
CA ARG A 294 -2.40 -20.33 10.78
C ARG A 294 -3.71 -19.59 10.47
N ASN A 295 -4.80 -20.13 11.04
CA ASN A 295 -6.24 -19.87 10.94
C ASN A 295 -6.74 -18.41 11.20
N ASP A 296 -5.98 -17.38 10.86
CA ASP A 296 -6.34 -15.97 11.06
C ASP A 296 -6.21 -15.15 9.76
N ILE A 297 -6.93 -14.02 9.71
CA ILE A 297 -6.91 -13.10 8.57
C ILE A 297 -5.70 -12.16 8.72
N THR A 298 -4.77 -12.23 7.78
CA THR A 298 -3.70 -11.24 7.62
C THR A 298 -4.19 -10.15 6.67
N MET A 299 -4.11 -8.88 7.08
CA MET A 299 -4.67 -7.76 6.30
C MET A 299 -3.62 -6.69 6.02
N ILE A 300 -3.48 -6.33 4.74
CA ILE A 300 -2.74 -5.15 4.30
C ILE A 300 -3.72 -4.26 3.54
N GLU A 301 -4.06 -3.09 4.07
CA GLU A 301 -5.13 -2.30 3.48
C GLU A 301 -4.92 -0.79 3.52
N ASN A 302 -5.46 -0.10 2.53
CA ASN A 302 -5.45 1.36 2.47
C ASN A 302 -4.04 1.96 2.57
N CYS A 303 -3.03 1.25 2.03
CA CYS A 303 -1.65 1.71 2.04
C CYS A 303 -1.28 2.43 0.74
N VAL A 304 -0.45 3.47 0.86
CA VAL A 304 -0.07 4.35 -0.24
C VAL A 304 1.45 4.42 -0.34
N LEU A 305 1.99 4.11 -1.51
CA LEU A 305 3.41 4.21 -1.79
C LEU A 305 3.65 5.20 -2.93
N GLU A 306 4.44 6.22 -2.64
CA GLU A 306 4.68 7.38 -3.51
C GLU A 306 6.19 7.62 -3.74
N ASN A 307 6.64 7.56 -4.99
CA ASN A 307 8.02 7.84 -5.41
C ASN A 307 9.09 7.05 -4.64
N ASN A 308 8.81 5.78 -4.31
CA ASN A 308 9.81 4.91 -3.70
C ASN A 308 10.65 4.22 -4.78
N LYS A 309 11.92 3.92 -4.48
CA LYS A 309 12.77 3.06 -5.31
C LYS A 309 13.08 1.77 -4.55
N ILE A 310 12.73 0.63 -5.13
CA ILE A 310 12.82 -0.67 -4.47
C ILE A 310 13.62 -1.62 -5.35
N GLU A 311 14.73 -2.14 -4.82
CA GLU A 311 15.66 -2.99 -5.56
C GLU A 311 16.03 -4.26 -4.77
N GLY A 312 15.86 -5.43 -5.38
CA GLY A 312 16.19 -6.74 -4.80
C GLY A 312 16.09 -7.88 -5.80
N THR A 313 16.29 -9.13 -5.35
CA THR A 313 16.03 -10.32 -6.19
C THR A 313 14.53 -10.50 -6.40
N ASN A 314 13.76 -10.50 -5.30
CA ASN A 314 12.31 -10.45 -5.29
C ASN A 314 11.93 -9.03 -4.84
N ALA A 315 11.51 -8.19 -5.79
CA ALA A 315 11.23 -6.79 -5.54
C ALA A 315 9.73 -6.53 -5.73
N GLY A 316 9.08 -5.97 -4.72
CA GLY A 316 7.65 -5.66 -4.79
C GLY A 316 7.33 -4.28 -4.26
N GLY A 317 6.38 -3.60 -4.90
CA GLY A 317 5.91 -2.30 -4.41
C GLY A 317 5.49 -2.37 -2.95
N LEU A 318 4.66 -3.33 -2.56
CA LEU A 318 4.28 -3.53 -1.15
C LEU A 318 5.11 -4.63 -0.50
N ILE A 319 5.21 -5.79 -1.13
CA ILE A 319 5.81 -7.00 -0.54
C ILE A 319 6.89 -7.55 -1.47
N GLY A 320 8.12 -7.73 -0.99
CA GLY A 320 9.19 -8.36 -1.79
C GLY A 320 8.85 -9.81 -2.13
N GLN A 321 8.74 -10.65 -1.10
CA GLN A 321 8.33 -12.05 -1.25
C GLN A 321 7.22 -12.40 -0.25
N LEU A 322 6.17 -13.06 -0.77
CA LEU A 322 5.12 -13.70 0.01
C LEU A 322 5.38 -15.21 0.03
N TYR A 323 5.55 -15.78 1.21
CA TYR A 323 5.79 -17.19 1.41
C TYR A 323 4.61 -17.88 2.09
N ASP A 324 3.99 -18.82 1.35
CA ASP A 324 2.93 -19.70 1.83
C ASP A 324 3.54 -20.85 2.65
N SER A 325 3.59 -20.65 3.98
CA SER A 325 4.22 -21.60 4.90
C SER A 325 3.23 -22.67 5.39
N ARG A 326 3.14 -23.76 4.64
CA ARG A 326 2.44 -24.99 5.06
C ARG A 326 3.37 -25.86 5.93
N ASP A 327 3.73 -25.40 7.14
CA ASP A 327 4.65 -26.14 8.00
C ASP A 327 4.02 -27.41 8.59
N TYR A 328 4.64 -28.55 8.28
CA TYR A 328 4.31 -29.94 8.65
C TYR A 328 4.17 -30.18 10.17
N TYR A 329 4.79 -29.36 11.03
CA TYR A 329 4.96 -29.65 12.46
C TYR A 329 3.89 -29.09 13.40
N ARG A 330 2.86 -28.37 12.92
CA ARG A 330 2.01 -27.55 13.81
C ARG A 330 0.49 -27.74 13.74
N GLY A 331 0.01 -28.85 13.15
CA GLY A 331 -1.40 -29.23 13.18
C GLY A 331 -2.29 -28.42 12.22
N LYS A 332 -3.50 -28.94 11.99
CA LYS A 332 -4.48 -28.55 10.95
C LYS A 332 -4.53 -27.03 10.66
N THR A 333 -4.24 -26.66 9.42
CA THR A 333 -4.38 -25.30 8.88
C THR A 333 -5.73 -25.16 8.20
N ASP A 334 -6.76 -24.78 8.94
CA ASP A 334 -8.11 -24.55 8.41
C ASP A 334 -8.30 -23.05 8.11
N ASN A 335 -8.62 -22.71 6.85
CA ASN A 335 -9.07 -21.37 6.40
C ASN A 335 -8.10 -20.20 6.60
N CYS A 336 -6.89 -20.37 6.12
CA CYS A 336 -5.88 -19.33 6.05
C CYS A 336 -6.18 -18.29 4.95
N ARG A 337 -6.31 -16.98 5.29
CA ARG A 337 -6.60 -15.90 4.33
C ARG A 337 -5.67 -14.69 4.49
N LEU A 338 -5.00 -14.31 3.39
CA LEU A 338 -4.35 -13.01 3.24
C LEU A 338 -5.25 -12.10 2.41
N GLU A 339 -5.47 -10.87 2.86
CA GLU A 339 -6.17 -9.83 2.12
C GLU A 339 -5.26 -8.61 1.90
N ILE A 340 -5.01 -8.28 0.64
CA ILE A 340 -4.41 -7.00 0.24
C ILE A 340 -5.50 -6.18 -0.45
N ALA A 341 -5.87 -5.04 0.13
CA ALA A 341 -7.03 -4.29 -0.34
C ALA A 341 -6.80 -2.78 -0.39
N GLN A 342 -7.27 -2.12 -1.45
CA GLN A 342 -7.32 -0.64 -1.51
C GLN A 342 -5.93 0.01 -1.39
N CYS A 343 -4.91 -0.65 -1.92
CA CYS A 343 -3.52 -0.17 -1.88
C CYS A 343 -3.11 0.43 -3.22
N ARG A 344 -2.19 1.41 -3.19
CA ARG A 344 -1.60 1.99 -4.40
C ARG A 344 -0.08 2.09 -4.32
N SER A 345 0.58 1.91 -5.45
CA SER A 345 2.03 2.05 -5.59
C SER A 345 2.40 2.68 -6.94
N ASP A 346 3.17 3.75 -6.92
CA ASP A 346 3.86 4.31 -8.11
C ASP A 346 5.37 4.05 -8.07
N ALA A 347 5.82 3.15 -7.19
CA ALA A 347 7.24 2.90 -6.95
C ALA A 347 7.96 2.41 -8.21
N ILE A 348 9.24 2.78 -8.33
CA ILE A 348 10.17 2.15 -9.26
C ILE A 348 10.64 0.85 -8.62
N VAL A 349 10.30 -0.29 -9.22
CA VAL A 349 10.58 -1.62 -8.69
C VAL A 349 11.54 -2.34 -9.65
N GLN A 350 12.70 -2.74 -9.15
CA GLN A 350 13.76 -3.36 -9.94
C GLN A 350 14.24 -4.66 -9.30
N GLY A 351 14.36 -5.71 -10.09
CA GLY A 351 14.76 -7.02 -9.61
C GLY A 351 14.62 -8.14 -10.63
N THR A 352 15.03 -9.33 -10.23
CA THR A 352 14.89 -10.54 -11.06
C THR A 352 13.43 -10.95 -11.16
N LYS A 353 12.69 -10.85 -10.05
CA LYS A 353 11.24 -11.01 -9.96
C LYS A 353 10.65 -9.72 -9.43
N SER A 354 10.08 -8.91 -10.33
CA SER A 354 9.61 -7.56 -10.02
C SER A 354 8.10 -7.48 -10.14
N GLY A 355 7.44 -6.97 -9.09
CA GLY A 355 6.00 -6.75 -9.06
C GLY A 355 5.61 -5.38 -8.56
N GLY A 356 4.67 -4.72 -9.22
CA GLY A 356 4.18 -3.42 -8.75
C GLY A 356 3.54 -3.45 -7.35
N ILE A 357 3.06 -4.62 -6.90
CA ILE A 357 2.52 -4.87 -5.56
C ILE A 357 3.31 -5.99 -4.85
N ILE A 358 3.49 -7.16 -5.47
CA ILE A 358 4.23 -8.30 -4.90
C ILE A 358 5.31 -8.79 -5.86
N GLY A 359 6.57 -8.89 -5.41
CA GLY A 359 7.65 -9.42 -6.25
C GLY A 359 7.48 -10.90 -6.59
N CYS A 360 7.36 -11.75 -5.57
CA CYS A 360 7.25 -13.19 -5.75
C CYS A 360 6.28 -13.84 -4.74
N ILE A 361 5.44 -14.76 -5.19
CA ILE A 361 4.62 -15.64 -4.35
C ILE A 361 5.17 -17.06 -4.45
N THR A 362 5.68 -17.57 -3.33
CA THR A 362 6.28 -18.91 -3.20
C THR A 362 5.57 -19.75 -2.15
N ASN A 363 5.80 -21.06 -2.16
CA ASN A 363 5.24 -22.03 -1.22
C ASN A 363 6.30 -23.04 -0.79
N ASN A 364 6.02 -23.80 0.27
CA ASN A 364 6.83 -24.96 0.63
C ASN A 364 6.50 -26.15 -0.29
N ASP A 365 7.51 -26.69 -0.98
CA ASP A 365 7.43 -27.81 -1.91
C ASP A 365 7.28 -29.17 -1.20
N ASN A 366 7.50 -29.23 0.12
CA ASN A 366 7.48 -30.48 0.89
C ASN A 366 6.08 -31.00 1.26
N TYR A 367 5.02 -30.59 0.56
CA TYR A 367 3.64 -31.00 0.89
C TYR A 367 3.06 -32.00 -0.11
N ASN A 368 2.44 -33.06 0.43
CA ASN A 368 1.77 -34.11 -0.35
C ASN A 368 0.36 -33.61 -0.78
N PRO A 369 0.09 -33.43 -2.09
CA PRO A 369 -1.13 -32.79 -2.61
C PRO A 369 -2.45 -33.57 -2.39
N SER A 370 -2.42 -34.69 -1.66
CA SER A 370 -3.57 -35.58 -1.48
C SER A 370 -4.62 -35.10 -0.46
N ASP A 371 -4.29 -34.14 0.42
CA ASP A 371 -5.26 -33.58 1.38
C ASP A 371 -5.82 -32.24 0.90
N GLN A 372 -6.83 -32.31 0.03
CA GLN A 372 -7.49 -31.15 -0.59
C GLN A 372 -8.27 -30.27 0.41
N SER A 373 -8.37 -30.65 1.69
CA SER A 373 -9.22 -29.97 2.69
C SER A 373 -8.63 -28.69 3.28
N GLN A 374 -7.34 -28.39 3.05
CA GLN A 374 -6.59 -27.30 3.70
C GLN A 374 -5.86 -26.40 2.70
N GLN A 375 -6.54 -25.38 2.14
CA GLN A 375 -5.97 -24.49 1.12
C GLN A 375 -5.82 -23.04 1.60
N SER A 376 -4.62 -22.48 1.46
CA SER A 376 -4.35 -21.04 1.62
C SER A 376 -5.14 -20.24 0.57
N GLN A 377 -5.70 -19.09 0.99
CA GLN A 377 -6.44 -18.17 0.12
C GLN A 377 -5.77 -16.79 0.13
N PHE A 378 -5.24 -16.38 -1.02
CA PHE A 378 -4.66 -15.05 -1.19
C PHE A 378 -5.61 -14.18 -2.02
N HIS A 379 -6.14 -13.12 -1.43
CA HIS A 379 -7.04 -12.19 -2.08
C HIS A 379 -6.36 -10.83 -2.21
N ILE A 380 -6.13 -10.40 -3.45
CA ILE A 380 -5.56 -9.09 -3.77
C ILE A 380 -6.63 -8.35 -4.55
N GLU A 381 -7.22 -7.32 -3.95
CA GLU A 381 -8.41 -6.67 -4.49
C GLU A 381 -8.28 -5.14 -4.47
N GLN A 382 -8.81 -4.45 -5.48
CA GLN A 382 -8.84 -2.97 -5.49
C GLN A 382 -7.45 -2.33 -5.36
N VAL A 383 -6.45 -2.90 -6.04
CA VAL A 383 -5.08 -2.38 -6.03
C VAL A 383 -4.76 -1.62 -7.31
N LYS A 384 -3.99 -0.54 -7.19
CA LYS A 384 -3.52 0.25 -8.33
C LYS A 384 -2.00 0.32 -8.34
N CYS A 385 -1.39 0.05 -9.49
CA CYS A 385 0.02 0.34 -9.72
C CYS A 385 0.19 1.25 -10.95
N SER A 386 1.02 2.27 -10.81
CA SER A 386 1.43 3.18 -11.90
C SER A 386 2.94 3.36 -11.98
N GLY A 387 3.68 2.55 -11.24
CA GLY A 387 5.13 2.63 -11.14
C GLY A 387 5.85 1.99 -12.33
N GLN A 388 7.15 2.24 -12.43
CA GLN A 388 8.00 1.60 -13.42
C GLN A 388 8.51 0.26 -12.88
N ILE A 389 8.35 -0.80 -13.66
CA ILE A 389 8.80 -2.16 -13.31
C ILE A 389 9.99 -2.51 -14.19
N MET A 390 11.12 -2.88 -13.57
CA MET A 390 12.39 -3.05 -14.26
C MET A 390 12.99 -4.43 -14.02
N SER A 391 13.67 -4.96 -15.04
CA SER A 391 14.54 -6.13 -14.87
C SER A 391 15.81 -5.78 -14.09
N ASN A 392 16.44 -6.81 -13.55
CA ASN A 392 17.72 -6.65 -12.86
C ASN A 392 18.82 -6.32 -13.87
N GLU A 393 19.67 -5.36 -13.54
CA GLU A 393 20.82 -5.00 -14.37
C GLU A 393 22.07 -5.82 -14.01
N SER A 394 22.18 -6.29 -12.77
CA SER A 394 23.37 -6.99 -12.27
C SER A 394 23.28 -8.52 -12.35
N ASP A 395 22.06 -9.07 -12.37
CA ASP A 395 21.83 -10.52 -12.39
C ASP A 395 21.08 -10.92 -13.65
N ILE A 396 21.82 -10.94 -14.74
CA ILE A 396 21.34 -11.25 -16.09
C ILE A 396 21.41 -12.75 -16.40
N SER A 397 21.94 -13.56 -15.48
CA SER A 397 22.04 -15.02 -15.58
C SER A 397 20.75 -15.78 -15.26
N GLU A 398 19.81 -15.13 -14.55
CA GLU A 398 18.52 -15.71 -14.21
C GLU A 398 17.41 -15.21 -15.16
N THR A 399 16.35 -16.02 -15.32
CA THR A 399 15.11 -15.58 -15.96
C THR A 399 14.53 -14.37 -15.24
N GLN A 400 14.27 -13.31 -16.00
CA GLN A 400 13.66 -12.08 -15.49
C GLN A 400 12.14 -12.19 -15.58
N VAL A 401 11.42 -11.82 -14.51
CA VAL A 401 9.97 -11.94 -14.45
C VAL A 401 9.37 -10.64 -13.92
N LEU A 402 8.63 -9.93 -14.78
CA LEU A 402 8.11 -8.59 -14.51
C LEU A 402 6.59 -8.57 -14.59
N GLY A 403 5.96 -8.21 -13.49
CA GLY A 403 4.51 -8.10 -13.35
C GLY A 403 4.06 -6.72 -12.90
N GLY A 404 3.04 -6.17 -13.54
CA GLY A 404 2.49 -4.87 -13.12
C GLY A 404 1.84 -4.93 -11.73
N ILE A 405 1.37 -6.10 -11.30
CA ILE A 405 0.84 -6.35 -9.94
C ILE A 405 1.72 -7.37 -9.22
N VAL A 406 1.87 -8.57 -9.78
CA VAL A 406 2.63 -9.67 -9.17
C VAL A 406 3.73 -10.11 -10.15
N GLY A 407 4.99 -10.12 -9.74
CA GLY A 407 6.08 -10.57 -10.61
C GLY A 407 5.92 -12.05 -10.97
N ASN A 408 6.23 -12.91 -10.00
CA ASN A 408 6.22 -14.36 -10.17
C ASN A 408 5.27 -15.08 -9.20
N ILE A 409 4.52 -16.05 -9.71
CA ILE A 409 3.71 -16.99 -8.93
C ILE A 409 4.20 -18.41 -9.22
N THR A 410 4.80 -19.06 -8.22
CA THR A 410 5.27 -20.45 -8.32
C THR A 410 4.10 -21.45 -8.37
N ASP A 411 4.38 -22.71 -8.69
CA ASP A 411 3.39 -23.79 -8.63
C ASP A 411 2.91 -24.03 -7.18
N GLY A 412 1.70 -24.54 -6.96
CA GLY A 412 1.19 -24.88 -5.62
C GLY A 412 -0.34 -25.00 -5.55
N ASP A 413 -0.87 -25.53 -4.45
CA ASP A 413 -2.31 -25.87 -4.35
C ASP A 413 -3.21 -24.76 -3.80
N GLY A 414 -2.63 -23.67 -3.27
CA GLY A 414 -3.36 -22.54 -2.72
C GLY A 414 -4.16 -21.77 -3.78
N GLN A 415 -5.29 -21.19 -3.39
CA GLN A 415 -6.07 -20.35 -4.30
C GLN A 415 -5.58 -18.90 -4.25
N ILE A 416 -5.35 -18.32 -5.43
CA ILE A 416 -5.02 -16.91 -5.58
C ILE A 416 -6.17 -16.23 -6.31
N LYS A 417 -6.67 -15.13 -5.76
CA LYS A 417 -7.67 -14.26 -6.39
C LYS A 417 -7.09 -12.87 -6.52
N LEU A 418 -6.90 -12.43 -7.75
CA LEU A 418 -6.48 -11.09 -8.11
C LEU A 418 -7.65 -10.39 -8.78
N ARG A 419 -8.21 -9.36 -8.13
CA ARG A 419 -9.45 -8.75 -8.59
C ARG A 419 -9.40 -7.26 -8.55
N ASP A 420 -10.15 -6.67 -9.45
CA ASP A 420 -10.41 -5.24 -9.40
C ASP A 420 -9.14 -4.39 -9.41
N MET A 421 -8.20 -4.73 -10.29
CA MET A 421 -6.86 -4.16 -10.30
C MET A 421 -6.65 -3.26 -11.51
N VAL A 422 -5.75 -2.30 -11.34
CA VAL A 422 -5.28 -1.46 -12.43
C VAL A 422 -3.77 -1.38 -12.45
N PHE A 423 -3.19 -1.59 -13.62
CA PHE A 423 -1.80 -1.25 -13.91
C PHE A 423 -1.75 -0.18 -14.99
N THR A 424 -1.00 0.89 -14.73
CA THR A 424 -0.80 2.00 -15.69
C THR A 424 0.67 2.38 -15.87
N GLY A 425 1.57 1.55 -15.35
CA GLY A 425 2.99 1.79 -15.39
C GLY A 425 3.65 1.40 -16.70
N SER A 426 4.98 1.32 -16.65
CA SER A 426 5.82 0.90 -17.78
C SER A 426 6.76 -0.21 -17.36
N PHE A 427 7.11 -1.08 -18.30
CA PHE A 427 8.18 -2.06 -18.15
C PHE A 427 9.45 -1.57 -18.83
N VAL A 428 10.59 -1.70 -18.17
CA VAL A 428 11.91 -1.37 -18.74
C VAL A 428 12.86 -2.55 -18.55
N CYS A 429 13.32 -3.10 -19.67
CA CYS A 429 14.25 -4.22 -19.72
C CYS A 429 15.52 -3.78 -20.44
N PRO A 430 16.45 -3.10 -19.75
CA PRO A 430 17.62 -2.51 -20.41
C PRO A 430 18.60 -3.58 -20.93
N ASN A 431 18.66 -4.76 -20.28
CA ASN A 431 19.48 -5.91 -20.65
C ASN A 431 18.70 -7.21 -20.50
N ASN A 432 18.63 -8.05 -21.55
CA ASN A 432 17.98 -9.38 -21.55
C ASN A 432 18.95 -10.45 -22.08
N ILE A 433 19.92 -10.88 -21.25
CA ILE A 433 20.79 -12.00 -21.65
C ILE A 433 20.02 -13.32 -21.61
N ASN A 434 19.16 -13.50 -20.60
CA ASN A 434 18.27 -14.64 -20.44
C ASN A 434 16.81 -14.29 -20.73
N ASP A 435 15.97 -15.33 -20.70
CA ASP A 435 14.52 -15.24 -20.83
C ASP A 435 13.93 -14.14 -19.94
N THR A 436 13.00 -13.38 -20.50
CA THR A 436 12.29 -12.29 -19.82
C THR A 436 10.80 -12.44 -20.04
N TYR A 437 10.04 -12.55 -18.95
CA TYR A 437 8.59 -12.70 -18.98
C TYR A 437 7.91 -11.45 -18.44
N ILE A 438 7.00 -10.85 -19.21
CA ILE A 438 6.41 -9.55 -18.90
C ILE A 438 4.88 -9.63 -18.97
N GLY A 439 4.19 -9.21 -17.90
CA GLY A 439 2.73 -9.14 -17.89
C GLY A 439 2.19 -7.97 -17.11
N GLY A 440 1.15 -7.30 -17.64
CA GLY A 440 0.52 -6.17 -16.94
C GLY A 440 -0.08 -6.53 -15.57
N VAL A 441 -0.41 -7.80 -15.33
CA VAL A 441 -0.76 -8.32 -14.00
C VAL A 441 0.35 -9.23 -13.48
N CYS A 442 0.60 -10.33 -14.19
CA CYS A 442 1.55 -11.36 -13.79
C CYS A 442 2.64 -11.54 -14.84
N GLY A 443 3.91 -11.41 -14.45
CA GLY A 443 5.02 -11.78 -15.33
C GLY A 443 5.01 -13.29 -15.61
N GLN A 444 4.88 -14.08 -14.55
CA GLN A 444 4.73 -15.54 -14.64
C GLN A 444 3.68 -16.07 -13.66
N ASN A 445 2.87 -17.02 -14.10
CA ASN A 445 1.94 -17.76 -13.25
C ASN A 445 1.98 -19.27 -13.54
N ASN A 446 2.54 -20.04 -12.61
CA ASN A 446 2.57 -21.51 -12.68
C ASN A 446 1.47 -22.16 -11.83
N ARG A 447 0.61 -21.38 -11.18
CA ARG A 447 -0.41 -21.89 -10.25
C ARG A 447 -1.77 -22.03 -10.94
N TYR A 448 -2.32 -23.24 -10.95
CA TYR A 448 -3.58 -23.55 -11.65
C TYR A 448 -4.83 -22.92 -11.02
N ARG A 449 -4.83 -22.63 -9.70
CA ARG A 449 -5.97 -22.01 -9.00
C ARG A 449 -5.90 -20.49 -8.90
N THR A 450 -5.19 -19.84 -9.81
CA THR A 450 -5.14 -18.38 -9.90
C THR A 450 -6.33 -17.86 -10.69
N ILE A 451 -7.09 -16.93 -10.10
CA ILE A 451 -8.23 -16.26 -10.70
C ILE A 451 -7.89 -14.77 -10.82
N ILE A 452 -8.04 -14.21 -12.01
CA ILE A 452 -7.75 -12.83 -12.39
C ILE A 452 -9.02 -12.24 -13.01
N GLU A 453 -9.66 -11.30 -12.31
CA GLU A 453 -10.97 -10.77 -12.70
C GLU A 453 -11.02 -9.24 -12.64
N ASN A 454 -11.72 -8.63 -13.61
CA ASN A 454 -12.00 -7.20 -13.65
C ASN A 454 -10.73 -6.33 -13.60
N VAL A 455 -9.78 -6.64 -14.47
CA VAL A 455 -8.49 -5.96 -14.56
C VAL A 455 -8.49 -5.00 -15.73
N GLY A 456 -7.81 -3.86 -15.59
CA GLY A 456 -7.36 -3.10 -16.75
C GLY A 456 -5.89 -2.71 -16.67
N CYS A 457 -5.17 -2.95 -17.76
CA CYS A 457 -3.74 -2.70 -17.85
C CYS A 457 -3.45 -1.81 -19.06
N THR A 458 -2.72 -0.71 -18.86
CA THR A 458 -1.92 -0.10 -19.94
C THR A 458 -0.48 -0.53 -19.77
N THR A 459 0.04 -1.19 -20.80
CA THR A 459 1.34 -1.84 -20.75
C THR A 459 2.22 -1.19 -21.82
N SER A 460 3.15 -0.34 -21.40
CA SER A 460 4.24 0.11 -22.26
C SER A 460 5.48 -0.73 -21.96
N ILE A 461 6.06 -1.37 -22.97
CA ILE A 461 7.25 -2.21 -22.81
C ILE A 461 8.41 -1.59 -23.57
N ASP A 462 9.43 -1.14 -22.85
CA ASP A 462 10.71 -0.75 -23.40
C ASP A 462 11.73 -1.85 -23.12
N TYR A 463 12.14 -2.59 -24.14
CA TYR A 463 13.13 -3.65 -24.04
C TYR A 463 14.24 -3.41 -25.04
N ASN A 464 15.49 -3.68 -24.70
CA ASN A 464 16.57 -3.77 -25.69
C ASN A 464 16.65 -5.22 -26.20
N GLY A 465 16.98 -5.42 -27.48
CA GLY A 465 17.09 -6.76 -28.06
C GLY A 465 18.46 -7.35 -27.77
N ASN A 466 18.58 -8.23 -26.77
CA ASN A 466 19.71 -9.14 -26.59
C ASN A 466 19.25 -10.60 -26.52
N THR A 467 20.22 -11.50 -26.34
CA THR A 467 20.26 -12.95 -26.62
C THR A 467 19.14 -13.84 -26.10
N GLY A 468 18.36 -13.44 -25.08
CA GLY A 468 17.31 -14.26 -24.44
C GLY A 468 15.91 -14.09 -25.03
N HIS A 469 15.00 -15.04 -24.76
CA HIS A 469 13.61 -14.95 -25.24
C HIS A 469 12.81 -13.88 -24.49
N ILE A 470 12.03 -13.08 -25.20
CA ILE A 470 11.08 -12.14 -24.59
C ILE A 470 9.68 -12.70 -24.79
N VAL A 471 9.00 -13.00 -23.68
CA VAL A 471 7.60 -13.46 -23.67
C VAL A 471 6.76 -12.42 -22.96
N ALA A 472 5.96 -11.67 -23.71
CA ALA A 472 5.20 -10.54 -23.17
C ALA A 472 3.72 -10.63 -23.47
N GLY A 473 2.92 -10.31 -22.46
CA GLY A 473 1.48 -10.15 -22.61
C GLY A 473 0.93 -8.93 -21.90
N GLY A 474 -0.20 -8.43 -22.40
CA GLY A 474 -0.88 -7.31 -21.78
C GLY A 474 -1.35 -7.56 -20.35
N ILE A 475 -1.74 -8.80 -20.04
CA ILE A 475 -2.19 -9.25 -18.72
C ILE A 475 -1.22 -10.27 -18.12
N LEU A 476 -0.81 -11.27 -18.90
CA LEU A 476 0.03 -12.38 -18.46
C LEU A 476 1.26 -12.53 -19.37
N GLY A 477 2.47 -12.57 -18.81
CA GLY A 477 3.66 -12.93 -19.58
C GLY A 477 3.63 -14.41 -19.96
N ARG A 478 3.93 -15.26 -18.98
CA ARG A 478 4.05 -16.72 -19.16
C ARG A 478 3.16 -17.50 -18.18
N GLY A 479 2.42 -18.50 -18.67
CA GLY A 479 1.56 -19.35 -17.84
C GLY A 479 1.64 -20.83 -18.15
N TYR A 480 2.57 -21.55 -17.50
CA TYR A 480 2.67 -23.02 -17.58
C TYR A 480 2.47 -23.62 -16.19
N CYS A 481 1.30 -24.21 -15.96
CA CYS A 481 1.11 -25.09 -14.80
C CYS A 481 1.77 -26.44 -15.10
N THR A 482 2.62 -26.91 -14.19
CA THR A 482 3.47 -28.09 -14.37
C THR A 482 2.95 -29.37 -13.72
N GLN A 483 1.96 -29.31 -12.83
CA GLN A 483 1.44 -30.53 -12.17
C GLN A 483 0.55 -31.37 -13.09
N GLN A 484 1.19 -32.34 -13.77
CA GLN A 484 0.59 -33.40 -14.58
C GLN A 484 -0.50 -34.21 -13.83
N SER A 485 -0.38 -34.38 -12.52
CA SER A 485 -1.31 -35.19 -11.71
C SER A 485 -2.72 -34.59 -11.57
N TYR A 486 -2.92 -33.30 -11.84
CA TYR A 486 -4.24 -32.67 -11.90
C TYR A 486 -4.83 -32.61 -13.33
N ILE A 487 -3.99 -32.86 -14.34
CA ILE A 487 -4.31 -32.83 -15.76
C ILE A 487 -5.12 -34.08 -16.16
N ASP A 488 -4.93 -35.21 -15.48
CA ASP A 488 -5.48 -36.51 -15.92
C ASP A 488 -6.89 -36.86 -15.36
N SER A 489 -7.57 -35.95 -14.64
CA SER A 489 -8.98 -36.16 -14.25
C SER A 489 -9.93 -35.30 -15.11
N PRO A 490 -10.82 -35.91 -15.90
CA PRO A 490 -11.84 -35.19 -16.69
C PRO A 490 -12.75 -34.29 -15.85
N SER A 491 -12.84 -34.53 -14.54
CA SER A 491 -13.64 -33.74 -13.60
C SER A 491 -12.98 -32.46 -13.10
N THR A 492 -11.65 -32.31 -13.21
CA THR A 492 -10.90 -31.08 -12.89
C THR A 492 -10.65 -30.19 -14.10
N ILE A 493 -10.65 -30.76 -15.31
CA ILE A 493 -10.53 -30.02 -16.58
C ILE A 493 -11.78 -29.13 -16.81
N ALA A 494 -12.95 -29.55 -16.31
CA ALA A 494 -14.19 -28.82 -16.48
C ALA A 494 -14.46 -27.83 -15.33
N LYS A 495 -14.27 -26.53 -15.62
CA LYS A 495 -14.82 -25.31 -14.95
C LYS A 495 -13.91 -24.59 -13.94
N LYS A 496 -13.21 -23.55 -14.43
CA LYS A 496 -13.64 -22.13 -14.29
C LYS A 496 -12.56 -21.21 -14.86
N TYR A 497 -12.93 -20.40 -15.84
CA TYR A 497 -12.16 -19.32 -16.46
C TYR A 497 -11.26 -18.56 -15.46
N PRO A 498 -9.92 -18.76 -15.48
CA PRO A 498 -9.03 -18.01 -14.60
C PRO A 498 -8.91 -16.53 -15.00
N PHE A 499 -9.23 -16.14 -16.23
CA PHE A 499 -9.15 -14.74 -16.67
C PHE A 499 -10.49 -14.25 -17.17
N VAL A 500 -11.09 -13.27 -16.46
CA VAL A 500 -12.44 -12.78 -16.77
C VAL A 500 -12.50 -11.25 -16.75
N ASN A 501 -13.15 -10.66 -17.76
CA ASN A 501 -13.38 -9.21 -17.83
C ASN A 501 -12.09 -8.39 -17.74
N CYS A 502 -11.04 -8.82 -18.43
CA CYS A 502 -9.76 -8.13 -18.46
C CYS A 502 -9.66 -7.23 -19.70
N LEU A 503 -9.06 -6.05 -19.53
CA LEU A 503 -8.72 -5.13 -20.62
C LEU A 503 -7.21 -4.92 -20.67
N SER A 504 -6.63 -5.09 -21.85
CA SER A 504 -5.24 -4.74 -22.15
C SER A 504 -5.16 -3.62 -23.18
N VAL A 505 -4.36 -2.60 -22.90
CA VAL A 505 -3.98 -1.55 -23.85
C VAL A 505 -2.46 -1.58 -23.94
N MET A 506 -1.96 -2.23 -24.97
CA MET A 506 -0.55 -2.61 -25.06
C MET A 506 0.19 -1.78 -26.11
N ASN A 507 1.24 -1.09 -25.67
CA ASN A 507 2.18 -0.40 -26.52
C ASN A 507 3.55 -1.08 -26.44
N VAL A 508 3.99 -1.64 -27.55
CA VAL A 508 5.32 -2.26 -27.69
C VAL A 508 6.04 -1.65 -28.89
N PRO A 509 6.83 -0.59 -28.72
CA PRO A 509 7.57 -0.01 -29.83
C PRO A 509 8.39 -1.08 -30.55
N LYS A 510 8.18 -1.23 -31.86
CA LYS A 510 9.00 -2.11 -32.70
C LYS A 510 10.42 -1.52 -32.74
N LYS A 511 11.40 -2.20 -32.14
CA LYS A 511 12.81 -1.80 -32.26
C LYS A 511 13.42 -2.42 -33.51
N ASN A 512 14.13 -1.61 -34.29
CA ASN A 512 14.73 -2.03 -35.57
C ASN A 512 16.01 -2.85 -35.40
N ASP A 513 16.58 -2.91 -34.18
CA ASP A 513 17.88 -3.51 -33.88
C ASP A 513 17.76 -4.85 -33.14
N ILE A 514 16.77 -5.68 -33.52
CA ILE A 514 16.60 -7.03 -32.94
C ILE A 514 17.24 -8.04 -33.88
N ASP A 515 18.28 -8.73 -33.41
CA ASP A 515 19.04 -9.68 -34.23
C ASP A 515 18.24 -10.93 -34.64
N ASP A 516 17.24 -11.34 -33.83
CA ASP A 516 16.42 -12.53 -34.07
C ASP A 516 14.97 -12.35 -33.58
N GLU A 517 14.06 -12.00 -34.49
CA GLU A 517 12.63 -11.84 -34.19
C GLU A 517 11.97 -13.15 -33.69
N SER A 518 12.55 -14.33 -33.95
CA SER A 518 11.99 -15.62 -33.48
C SER A 518 12.06 -15.78 -31.96
N LYS A 519 12.87 -14.97 -31.28
CA LYS A 519 13.00 -14.95 -29.82
C LYS A 519 11.94 -14.12 -29.12
N ILE A 520 11.04 -13.50 -29.88
CA ILE A 520 10.04 -12.58 -29.34
C ILE A 520 8.64 -13.15 -29.52
N GLN A 521 7.98 -13.40 -28.39
CA GLN A 521 6.61 -13.86 -28.30
C GLN A 521 5.75 -12.80 -27.62
N ILE A 522 4.98 -12.04 -28.40
CA ILE A 522 4.14 -10.97 -27.88
C ILE A 522 2.68 -11.23 -28.25
N GLY A 523 1.82 -11.35 -27.25
CA GLY A 523 0.37 -11.40 -27.42
C GLY A 523 -0.31 -10.29 -26.63
N THR A 524 -1.38 -9.73 -27.19
CA THR A 524 -2.02 -8.54 -26.60
C THR A 524 -2.72 -8.82 -25.26
N LEU A 525 -3.08 -10.07 -24.96
CA LEU A 525 -3.52 -10.54 -23.64
C LEU A 525 -2.43 -11.35 -22.93
N ALA A 526 -1.85 -12.33 -23.62
CA ALA A 526 -0.85 -13.22 -23.05
C ALA A 526 0.31 -13.51 -24.00
N GLY A 527 1.54 -13.57 -23.48
CA GLY A 527 2.71 -13.97 -24.26
C GLY A 527 2.69 -15.47 -24.58
N ALA A 528 2.72 -16.30 -23.53
CA ALA A 528 2.66 -17.74 -23.68
C ALA A 528 1.83 -18.41 -22.59
N GLN A 529 1.07 -19.43 -22.95
CA GLN A 529 0.26 -20.18 -21.99
C GLN A 529 -0.02 -21.63 -22.41
N LYS A 530 -0.31 -22.49 -21.42
CA LYS A 530 -0.74 -23.87 -21.66
C LYS A 530 -2.22 -24.14 -21.41
N LEU A 531 -2.71 -23.92 -20.19
CA LEU A 531 -4.04 -24.39 -19.76
C LEU A 531 -5.04 -23.27 -19.38
N ASN A 532 -4.66 -22.00 -19.53
CA ASN A 532 -5.46 -20.89 -19.03
C ASN A 532 -6.64 -20.58 -19.97
N ALA A 533 -7.86 -20.56 -19.42
CA ALA A 533 -9.06 -20.16 -20.14
C ALA A 533 -9.40 -18.67 -19.95
N TRP A 534 -9.91 -18.04 -21.00
CA TRP A 534 -10.20 -16.61 -21.06
C TRP A 534 -11.66 -16.36 -21.39
N LYS A 535 -12.28 -15.40 -20.69
CA LYS A 535 -13.67 -15.04 -20.92
C LYS A 535 -13.91 -13.54 -20.86
N HIS A 536 -14.54 -12.99 -21.90
CA HIS A 536 -14.88 -11.57 -21.96
C HIS A 536 -13.67 -10.65 -21.77
N CYS A 537 -12.56 -10.97 -22.43
CA CYS A 537 -11.32 -10.20 -22.35
C CYS A 537 -11.07 -9.42 -23.65
N TYR A 538 -10.56 -8.21 -23.51
CA TYR A 538 -10.44 -7.26 -24.62
C TYR A 538 -9.03 -6.72 -24.68
N ALA A 539 -8.52 -6.49 -25.89
CA ALA A 539 -7.20 -5.96 -26.07
C ALA A 539 -7.15 -4.89 -27.16
N TYR A 540 -6.23 -3.96 -27.04
CA TYR A 540 -5.88 -3.00 -28.09
C TYR A 540 -4.37 -2.88 -28.17
N THR A 541 -3.83 -2.69 -29.38
CA THR A 541 -2.44 -2.35 -29.60
C THR A 541 -2.29 -1.34 -30.73
N GLU A 542 -1.33 -0.42 -30.60
CA GLU A 542 -0.99 0.53 -31.67
C GLU A 542 -0.16 -0.12 -32.80
N ASN A 543 0.46 -1.29 -32.56
CA ASN A 543 1.49 -1.87 -33.44
C ASN A 543 1.01 -2.95 -34.42
N GLY A 544 -0.23 -2.83 -34.94
CA GLY A 544 -0.78 -3.78 -35.92
C GLY A 544 -1.26 -5.11 -35.33
N ALA A 545 -1.39 -6.15 -36.17
CA ALA A 545 -2.07 -7.42 -35.87
C ALA A 545 -1.28 -8.38 -34.96
N LEU A 546 -0.97 -7.96 -33.73
CA LEU A 546 -0.52 -8.90 -32.71
C LEU A 546 -1.67 -9.86 -32.32
N PRO A 547 -1.40 -11.17 -32.16
CA PRO A 547 -2.42 -12.10 -31.72
C PRO A 547 -2.89 -11.76 -30.30
N LEU A 548 -4.07 -12.24 -29.91
CA LEU A 548 -4.49 -12.16 -28.51
C LEU A 548 -3.53 -12.93 -27.60
N ILE A 549 -3.05 -14.08 -28.07
CA ILE A 549 -2.14 -14.98 -27.38
C ILE A 549 -1.07 -15.42 -28.37
N ALA A 550 0.22 -15.21 -28.08
CA ALA A 550 1.28 -15.52 -29.03
C ALA A 550 1.53 -17.03 -29.14
N GLU A 551 1.72 -17.70 -27.99
CA GLU A 551 1.80 -19.16 -27.93
C GLU A 551 0.53 -19.74 -27.29
N VAL A 552 -0.30 -20.37 -28.13
CA VAL A 552 -1.61 -20.90 -27.77
C VAL A 552 -1.47 -22.35 -27.26
N GLY A 553 -1.92 -22.58 -26.03
CA GLY A 553 -2.10 -23.91 -25.47
C GLY A 553 -3.52 -24.45 -25.60
N GLU A 554 -3.87 -25.43 -24.76
CA GLU A 554 -5.17 -26.13 -24.74
C GLU A 554 -6.31 -25.34 -24.06
N GLY A 555 -6.04 -24.14 -23.55
CA GLY A 555 -7.02 -23.31 -22.84
C GLY A 555 -8.09 -22.69 -23.75
N GLU A 556 -9.36 -22.75 -23.35
CA GLU A 556 -10.48 -22.18 -24.11
C GLU A 556 -10.51 -20.64 -24.10
N MET A 557 -10.90 -20.03 -25.21
CA MET A 557 -11.22 -18.60 -25.30
C MET A 557 -12.69 -18.41 -25.67
N SER A 558 -13.42 -17.62 -24.88
CA SER A 558 -14.83 -17.31 -25.14
C SER A 558 -15.08 -15.81 -25.02
N GLY A 559 -15.58 -15.20 -26.09
CA GLY A 559 -15.91 -13.78 -26.10
C GLY A 559 -14.69 -12.87 -25.87
N CYS A 560 -13.52 -13.22 -26.40
CA CYS A 560 -12.31 -12.42 -26.31
C CYS A 560 -11.97 -11.78 -27.66
N TYR A 561 -11.70 -10.47 -27.68
CA TYR A 561 -11.63 -9.72 -28.94
C TYR A 561 -10.55 -8.64 -28.93
N LEU A 562 -9.97 -8.41 -30.10
CA LEU A 562 -9.14 -7.23 -30.37
C LEU A 562 -10.08 -6.05 -30.70
N LEU A 563 -9.88 -4.94 -30.03
CA LEU A 563 -10.63 -3.70 -30.25
C LEU A 563 -9.95 -2.89 -31.35
N THR A 564 -10.74 -2.18 -32.15
CA THR A 564 -10.22 -1.09 -32.98
C THR A 564 -9.89 0.13 -32.12
N LYS A 565 -9.14 1.08 -32.70
CA LYS A 565 -8.84 2.34 -32.02
C LYS A 565 -10.12 3.13 -31.72
N GLU A 566 -11.05 3.15 -32.67
CA GLU A 566 -12.35 3.80 -32.55
C GLU A 566 -13.18 3.18 -31.42
N GLN A 567 -13.20 1.84 -31.35
CA GLN A 567 -13.90 1.10 -30.29
C GLN A 567 -13.26 1.34 -28.91
N LEU A 568 -11.93 1.43 -28.82
CA LEU A 568 -11.24 1.80 -27.58
C LEU A 568 -11.48 3.27 -27.19
N GLU A 569 -11.57 4.18 -28.16
CA GLU A 569 -11.81 5.61 -27.92
C GLU A 569 -13.28 5.94 -27.67
N GLY A 570 -14.18 5.00 -27.98
CA GLY A 570 -15.61 5.10 -27.75
C GLY A 570 -16.33 5.89 -28.81
N LYS A 571 -15.80 5.88 -30.03
CA LYS A 571 -16.43 6.38 -31.24
C LYS A 571 -17.43 5.35 -31.76
N GLU A 572 -18.51 5.82 -32.39
CA GLU A 572 -19.42 4.95 -33.13
C GLU A 572 -18.63 4.24 -34.25
N SER A 573 -18.51 2.92 -34.12
CA SER A 573 -17.88 2.03 -35.08
C SER A 573 -18.99 1.30 -35.83
N GLN A 574 -18.92 1.24 -37.16
CA GLN A 574 -19.87 0.45 -37.95
C GLN A 574 -19.58 -1.06 -37.84
N ASP A 575 -18.34 -1.42 -37.53
CA ASP A 575 -17.93 -2.82 -37.43
C ASP A 575 -18.27 -3.43 -36.06
N PRO A 576 -18.97 -4.58 -36.01
CA PRO A 576 -19.24 -5.28 -34.76
C PRO A 576 -17.95 -5.88 -34.18
N ILE A 577 -17.83 -5.90 -32.85
CA ILE A 577 -16.68 -6.48 -32.14
C ILE A 577 -16.59 -8.01 -32.36
N SER A 578 -17.72 -8.66 -32.68
CA SER A 578 -17.81 -10.09 -32.97
C SER A 578 -18.62 -10.33 -34.25
N SER A 579 -18.20 -11.33 -35.04
CA SER A 579 -18.95 -11.83 -36.20
C SER A 579 -20.05 -12.83 -35.84
N GLU A 580 -20.16 -13.25 -34.57
CA GLU A 580 -21.22 -14.17 -34.13
C GLU A 580 -22.58 -13.44 -34.08
N GLU A 581 -23.56 -13.94 -34.83
CA GLU A 581 -24.93 -13.40 -34.85
C GLU A 581 -25.57 -13.46 -33.44
N GLY A 582 -26.04 -12.31 -32.92
CA GLY A 582 -26.69 -12.20 -31.61
C GLY A 582 -25.83 -11.68 -30.45
N THR A 583 -24.62 -11.18 -30.72
CA THR A 583 -23.60 -10.80 -29.71
C THR A 583 -23.79 -9.47 -28.97
N TYR A 584 -25.02 -8.95 -28.87
CA TYR A 584 -25.32 -7.75 -28.07
C TYR A 584 -24.95 -7.86 -26.58
N ALA A 585 -24.82 -9.09 -26.07
CA ALA A 585 -24.32 -9.35 -24.71
C ALA A 585 -22.82 -8.98 -24.56
N ASN A 586 -22.04 -9.04 -25.64
CA ASN A 586 -20.60 -8.77 -25.59
C ASN A 586 -20.29 -7.28 -25.46
N THR A 587 -21.10 -6.37 -26.02
CA THR A 587 -20.87 -4.91 -25.84
C THR A 587 -21.14 -4.42 -24.42
N THR A 588 -22.06 -5.06 -23.67
CA THR A 588 -22.22 -4.79 -22.23
C THR A 588 -20.99 -5.24 -21.44
N ALA A 589 -20.42 -6.41 -21.77
CA ALA A 589 -19.21 -6.91 -21.12
C ALA A 589 -17.97 -6.05 -21.46
N VAL A 590 -17.83 -5.58 -22.71
CA VAL A 590 -16.82 -4.59 -23.12
C VAL A 590 -16.96 -3.30 -22.32
N CYS A 591 -18.17 -2.71 -22.28
CA CYS A 591 -18.43 -1.49 -21.51
C CYS A 591 -18.14 -1.72 -20.02
N THR A 592 -18.41 -2.92 -19.50
CA THR A 592 -18.11 -3.27 -18.10
C THR A 592 -16.61 -3.33 -17.86
N ALA A 593 -15.83 -3.97 -18.74
CA ALA A 593 -14.37 -4.02 -18.63
C ALA A 593 -13.74 -2.62 -18.74
N LEU A 594 -14.19 -1.82 -19.70
CA LEU A 594 -13.73 -0.44 -19.89
C LEU A 594 -14.14 0.49 -18.74
N ASN A 595 -15.37 0.38 -18.22
CA ASN A 595 -15.81 1.13 -17.04
C ASN A 595 -15.04 0.73 -15.79
N ASN A 596 -14.84 -0.57 -15.59
CA ASN A 596 -14.04 -1.08 -14.49
C ASN A 596 -12.63 -0.51 -14.53
N TYR A 597 -12.02 -0.45 -15.71
CA TYR A 597 -10.71 0.15 -15.90
C TYR A 597 -10.72 1.66 -15.58
N ILE A 598 -11.64 2.42 -16.16
CA ILE A 598 -11.73 3.87 -15.97
C ILE A 598 -12.04 4.27 -14.52
N GLU A 599 -13.05 3.64 -13.89
CA GLU A 599 -13.41 3.90 -12.48
C GLU A 599 -12.22 3.67 -11.53
N LYS A 600 -11.32 2.74 -11.89
CA LYS A 600 -10.13 2.40 -11.11
C LYS A 600 -8.90 3.24 -11.49
N CYS A 601 -8.86 3.79 -12.69
CA CYS A 601 -7.87 4.78 -13.12
C CYS A 601 -8.14 6.16 -12.51
N ASP A 602 -9.42 6.55 -12.36
CA ASP A 602 -9.85 7.86 -11.86
C ASP A 602 -9.36 8.13 -10.42
N THR A 603 -8.60 9.21 -10.26
CA THR A 603 -8.13 9.71 -8.96
C THR A 603 -8.85 10.99 -8.53
N SER A 604 -9.78 11.50 -9.35
CA SER A 604 -10.40 12.81 -9.19
C SER A 604 -11.89 12.72 -8.85
N ASP A 605 -12.33 13.46 -7.83
CA ASP A 605 -13.73 13.52 -7.40
C ASP A 605 -14.65 14.34 -8.36
N GLU A 606 -14.15 14.84 -9.51
CA GLU A 606 -14.83 15.90 -10.28
C GLU A 606 -15.27 15.55 -11.72
N ILE A 607 -14.70 14.52 -12.36
CA ILE A 607 -15.07 14.11 -13.73
C ILE A 607 -15.10 12.59 -13.81
N HIS A 608 -16.27 12.01 -14.06
CA HIS A 608 -16.40 10.57 -14.25
C HIS A 608 -16.57 10.24 -15.72
N ALA A 609 -15.60 9.51 -16.28
CA ALA A 609 -15.72 8.90 -17.59
C ALA A 609 -16.51 7.58 -17.46
N LYS A 610 -17.51 7.38 -18.32
CA LYS A 610 -18.29 6.14 -18.33
C LYS A 610 -18.66 5.71 -19.75
N TRP A 611 -18.43 4.44 -20.01
CA TRP A 611 -18.87 3.69 -21.17
C TRP A 611 -20.32 3.28 -21.06
N TYR A 612 -21.05 3.51 -22.14
CA TYR A 612 -22.43 3.09 -22.31
C TYR A 612 -22.58 2.27 -23.58
N GLN A 613 -23.56 1.38 -23.59
CA GLN A 613 -24.04 0.80 -24.85
C GLN A 613 -24.86 1.88 -25.56
N GLY A 614 -24.37 2.32 -26.72
CA GLY A 614 -25.03 3.28 -27.60
C GLY A 614 -26.33 2.73 -28.19
N LYS A 615 -27.14 3.62 -28.77
CA LYS A 615 -28.44 3.28 -29.38
C LYS A 615 -28.31 2.29 -30.56
N GLU A 616 -27.16 2.34 -31.25
CA GLU A 616 -26.82 1.46 -32.36
C GLU A 616 -25.98 0.25 -31.93
N GLN A 617 -26.02 -0.12 -30.64
CA GLN A 617 -25.43 -1.34 -30.07
C GLN A 617 -23.90 -1.32 -29.83
N TYR A 618 -23.19 -0.22 -30.12
CA TYR A 618 -21.74 -0.06 -29.91
C TYR A 618 -21.36 0.65 -28.59
N PRO A 619 -20.18 0.37 -27.98
CA PRO A 619 -19.71 1.09 -26.78
C PRO A 619 -19.37 2.56 -27.10
N THR A 620 -19.90 3.50 -26.30
CA THR A 620 -19.62 4.94 -26.41
C THR A 620 -19.10 5.48 -25.09
N LEU A 621 -18.00 6.24 -25.12
CA LEU A 621 -17.43 6.88 -23.93
C LEU A 621 -18.05 8.27 -23.72
N GLN A 622 -18.64 8.50 -22.55
CA GLN A 622 -19.19 9.80 -22.17
C GLN A 622 -18.52 10.31 -20.91
N LEU A 623 -18.11 11.59 -20.91
CA LEU A 623 -17.79 12.28 -19.66
C LEU A 623 -19.08 12.77 -19.02
N MET A 624 -19.27 12.37 -17.78
CA MET A 624 -20.26 12.94 -16.90
C MET A 624 -19.57 13.94 -15.97
N GLU A 625 -19.85 15.22 -16.18
CA GLU A 625 -19.69 16.20 -15.12
C GLU A 625 -20.78 15.96 -14.07
N ASP A 626 -20.40 16.01 -12.80
CA ASP A 626 -21.28 15.77 -11.67
C ASP A 626 -22.33 16.90 -11.57
N THR A 627 -23.43 16.78 -12.33
CA THR A 627 -24.45 17.84 -12.51
C THR A 627 -25.21 18.19 -11.22
N GLU A 628 -25.12 17.37 -10.17
CA GLU A 628 -25.63 17.70 -8.84
C GLU A 628 -24.74 18.68 -8.06
N ALA A 629 -23.54 18.97 -8.55
CA ALA A 629 -22.59 19.89 -7.93
C ALA A 629 -23.01 21.38 -8.04
N LEU A 630 -23.67 21.77 -9.14
CA LEU A 630 -23.72 23.16 -9.63
C LEU A 630 -25.09 23.82 -9.80
N GLY A 631 -26.22 23.11 -9.69
CA GLY A 631 -27.54 23.76 -9.75
C GLY A 631 -27.85 24.49 -11.08
N TYR A 632 -27.25 24.03 -12.18
CA TYR A 632 -27.59 24.46 -13.55
C TYR A 632 -28.42 23.39 -14.25
N LYS A 633 -29.40 23.84 -15.06
CA LYS A 633 -30.17 23.00 -16.00
C LYS A 633 -29.22 22.28 -16.97
N LYS A 634 -29.57 21.03 -17.36
CA LYS A 634 -29.05 20.25 -18.51
C LYS A 634 -27.84 20.92 -19.21
N GLY A 635 -26.63 20.63 -18.73
CA GLY A 635 -25.38 21.19 -19.24
C GLY A 635 -24.53 20.12 -19.90
N ARG A 636 -24.16 20.39 -21.16
CA ARG A 636 -23.20 19.72 -22.08
C ARG A 636 -22.50 18.44 -21.59
N ILE A 637 -22.87 17.32 -22.20
CA ILE A 637 -22.00 16.15 -22.35
C ILE A 637 -20.84 16.58 -23.25
N LYS A 638 -19.60 16.36 -22.80
CA LYS A 638 -18.40 16.56 -23.63
C LYS A 638 -17.88 15.18 -24.01
N GLU A 639 -17.82 14.89 -25.30
CA GLU A 639 -17.15 13.70 -25.81
C GLU A 639 -15.64 13.92 -25.64
N VAL A 640 -14.96 12.97 -24.98
CA VAL A 640 -13.51 12.98 -24.77
C VAL A 640 -13.00 11.57 -24.99
N THR A 641 -11.84 11.44 -25.64
CA THR A 641 -11.27 10.14 -26.00
C THR A 641 -10.57 9.50 -24.79
N VAL A 642 -10.48 8.16 -24.76
CA VAL A 642 -9.71 7.42 -23.72
C VAL A 642 -8.27 7.91 -23.63
N LYS A 643 -7.65 8.25 -24.77
CA LYS A 643 -6.29 8.77 -24.83
C LYS A 643 -6.12 10.03 -23.98
N ASP A 644 -7.02 11.00 -24.10
CA ASP A 644 -6.97 12.24 -23.31
C ASP A 644 -7.16 12.00 -21.79
N PHE A 645 -7.92 10.98 -21.41
CA PHE A 645 -8.10 10.59 -20.00
C PHE A 645 -6.87 9.88 -19.44
N LEU A 646 -6.28 8.95 -20.21
CA LEU A 646 -5.11 8.19 -19.81
C LEU A 646 -3.85 9.04 -19.72
N ASP A 647 -3.62 9.93 -20.70
CA ASP A 647 -2.48 10.84 -20.72
C ASP A 647 -2.46 11.81 -19.51
N ASN A 648 -3.62 12.15 -18.95
CA ASN A 648 -3.73 12.97 -17.72
C ASN A 648 -3.50 12.16 -16.43
N THR A 649 -3.70 10.84 -16.45
CA THR A 649 -3.44 9.95 -15.31
C THR A 649 -2.03 9.34 -15.32
N ALA A 650 -1.38 9.31 -16.48
CA ALA A 650 -0.06 8.73 -16.72
C ALA A 650 1.09 9.74 -16.57
N SER A 651 0.89 10.87 -15.87
CA SER A 651 1.90 11.94 -15.82
C SER A 651 3.29 11.38 -15.50
N PRO A 652 4.27 11.54 -16.41
CA PRO A 652 5.62 11.06 -16.19
C PRO A 652 6.27 11.87 -15.06
N THR A 653 7.19 11.22 -14.36
CA THR A 653 8.19 11.81 -13.49
C THR A 653 8.64 13.16 -14.05
N PRO A 654 8.60 14.27 -13.29
CA PRO A 654 9.12 15.54 -13.79
C PRO A 654 10.58 15.35 -14.18
N LYS A 655 10.89 15.43 -15.48
CA LYS A 655 12.27 15.65 -15.93
C LYS A 655 12.70 17.00 -15.35
N VAL A 656 13.51 16.95 -14.31
CA VAL A 656 14.20 18.13 -13.78
C VAL A 656 15.20 18.56 -14.85
N THR A 657 14.80 19.54 -15.64
CA THR A 657 15.74 20.43 -16.33
C THR A 657 15.42 21.84 -15.82
N PRO A 658 16.38 22.55 -15.20
CA PRO A 658 16.11 23.84 -14.59
C PRO A 658 15.86 24.88 -15.69
N LYS A 659 14.60 25.05 -16.10
CA LYS A 659 14.17 26.20 -16.90
C LYS A 659 13.78 27.33 -15.97
N VAL A 660 14.68 28.30 -15.86
CA VAL A 660 14.37 29.67 -15.43
C VAL A 660 13.19 30.16 -16.27
N THR A 661 11.99 30.21 -15.70
CA THR A 661 10.81 30.70 -16.42
C THR A 661 10.02 31.66 -15.54
N GLN A 662 9.82 32.85 -16.09
CA GLN A 662 9.26 34.05 -15.50
C GLN A 662 7.83 33.81 -14.95
N ARG A 663 7.51 34.49 -13.84
CA ARG A 663 6.19 34.45 -13.19
C ARG A 663 5.07 34.93 -14.14
N PRO A 664 3.94 34.19 -14.26
CA PRO A 664 2.73 34.72 -14.88
C PRO A 664 2.10 35.80 -13.98
N LYS A 665 1.66 36.91 -14.59
CA LYS A 665 0.95 38.02 -13.91
C LYS A 665 -0.38 37.54 -13.32
N VAL A 666 -0.50 37.65 -12.00
CA VAL A 666 -1.71 37.28 -11.23
C VAL A 666 -2.72 38.44 -11.25
N SER A 667 -3.94 38.14 -11.70
CA SER A 667 -5.11 39.02 -11.53
C SER A 667 -5.42 39.25 -10.05
N THR A 668 -5.40 40.51 -9.62
CA THR A 668 -5.66 40.96 -8.25
C THR A 668 -7.16 41.03 -7.95
N LYS A 669 -7.72 39.95 -7.37
CA LYS A 669 -8.91 40.04 -6.51
C LYS A 669 -8.59 39.52 -5.12
N PRO A 670 -8.88 40.28 -4.03
CA PRO A 670 -8.51 39.89 -2.68
C PRO A 670 -9.29 38.64 -2.22
N LYS A 671 -8.58 37.54 -1.96
CA LYS A 671 -9.17 36.30 -1.42
C LYS A 671 -9.57 36.52 0.05
N SER A 672 -10.85 36.34 0.36
CA SER A 672 -11.43 36.53 1.71
C SER A 672 -10.77 35.61 2.76
N LYS A 673 -10.40 36.18 3.93
CA LYS A 673 -9.70 35.54 5.07
C LYS A 673 -10.48 34.39 5.79
N TYR A 674 -11.70 34.05 5.35
CA TYR A 674 -12.58 33.05 6.00
C TYR A 674 -13.04 31.96 5.04
N TYR A 675 -13.04 30.71 5.53
CA TYR A 675 -13.69 29.58 4.84
C TYR A 675 -15.20 29.83 4.68
N PRO A 676 -15.82 29.45 3.56
CA PRO A 676 -17.24 29.68 3.31
C PRO A 676 -18.13 28.93 4.30
N ALA A 677 -19.33 29.46 4.55
CA ALA A 677 -20.27 28.90 5.52
C ALA A 677 -20.68 27.46 5.18
N PRO A 678 -20.91 26.59 6.17
CA PRO A 678 -21.11 25.18 5.90
C PRO A 678 -22.50 24.88 5.33
N LYS A 679 -22.58 23.97 4.37
CA LYS A 679 -23.86 23.49 3.82
C LYS A 679 -24.43 22.39 4.72
N VAL A 680 -25.28 22.80 5.66
CA VAL A 680 -25.85 21.93 6.71
C VAL A 680 -27.34 21.67 6.46
N LYS A 681 -27.78 20.40 6.59
CA LYS A 681 -29.19 20.00 6.66
C LYS A 681 -29.52 19.59 8.10
N VAL A 682 -30.58 20.15 8.66
CA VAL A 682 -31.04 19.85 10.04
C VAL A 682 -32.47 19.37 9.96
N VAL A 683 -32.74 18.16 10.46
CA VAL A 683 -34.08 17.56 10.42
C VAL A 683 -34.49 16.98 11.78
N PRO A 684 -35.74 17.15 12.23
CA PRO A 684 -36.22 16.52 13.45
C PRO A 684 -36.50 15.02 13.18
N LYS A 685 -36.13 14.17 14.14
CA LYS A 685 -36.30 12.71 14.09
C LYS A 685 -36.67 12.16 15.47
N ARG A 686 -37.14 10.91 15.50
CA ARG A 686 -37.54 10.17 16.71
C ARG A 686 -36.91 8.78 16.68
N THR A 687 -36.43 8.28 17.82
CA THR A 687 -35.97 6.89 17.97
C THR A 687 -37.15 5.94 18.08
N LYS A 688 -36.91 4.62 17.95
CA LYS A 688 -37.93 3.58 18.21
C LYS A 688 -38.49 3.67 19.64
N SER A 689 -37.65 4.02 20.62
CA SER A 689 -38.04 4.29 22.02
C SER A 689 -38.73 5.63 22.26
N GLY A 690 -39.00 6.42 21.21
CA GLY A 690 -39.75 7.65 21.31
C GLY A 690 -38.95 8.92 21.66
N GLN A 691 -37.63 8.83 21.86
CA GLN A 691 -36.74 9.98 22.11
C GLN A 691 -36.62 10.87 20.87
N ARG A 692 -36.85 12.18 21.00
CA ARG A 692 -36.72 13.16 19.91
C ARG A 692 -35.30 13.72 19.81
N TYR A 693 -34.83 13.92 18.60
CA TYR A 693 -33.51 14.51 18.31
C TYR A 693 -33.49 15.27 16.98
N LEU A 694 -32.55 16.20 16.84
CA LEU A 694 -32.22 16.89 15.58
C LEU A 694 -31.06 16.17 14.94
N ARG A 695 -31.25 15.66 13.72
CA ARG A 695 -30.16 15.14 12.91
C ARG A 695 -29.55 16.28 12.10
N VAL A 696 -28.34 16.66 12.44
CA VAL A 696 -27.53 17.66 11.77
C VAL A 696 -26.55 16.94 10.85
N SER A 697 -26.71 17.08 9.54
CA SER A 697 -25.87 16.44 8.53
C SER A 697 -25.15 17.47 7.67
N LEU A 698 -23.84 17.30 7.48
CA LEU A 698 -23.08 18.04 6.47
C LEU A 698 -23.19 17.29 5.13
N ARG A 699 -23.42 18.04 4.04
CA ARG A 699 -23.56 17.42 2.71
C ARG A 699 -22.21 17.09 2.06
N ARG A 700 -21.28 18.04 2.03
CA ARG A 700 -19.99 17.92 1.32
C ARG A 700 -18.75 18.04 2.22
N GLN A 701 -18.87 18.70 3.38
CA GLN A 701 -17.75 18.97 4.27
C GLN A 701 -17.51 17.80 5.23
N GLN A 702 -16.28 17.28 5.22
CA GLN A 702 -15.85 16.09 5.97
C GLN A 702 -14.52 16.37 6.68
N ASN A 703 -14.17 15.49 7.63
CA ASN A 703 -13.00 15.63 8.52
C ASN A 703 -12.94 17.02 9.17
N CYS A 704 -14.07 17.41 9.78
CA CYS A 704 -14.21 18.72 10.41
C CYS A 704 -15.10 18.63 11.66
N TYR A 705 -14.99 19.64 12.51
CA TYR A 705 -15.77 19.74 13.73
C TYR A 705 -16.93 20.70 13.53
N ILE A 706 -18.12 20.31 13.99
CA ILE A 706 -19.33 21.13 13.88
C ILE A 706 -19.59 21.89 15.19
N GLN A 707 -20.04 23.14 15.07
CA GLN A 707 -20.56 23.92 16.19
C GLN A 707 -21.98 24.39 15.87
N PHE A 708 -22.93 23.98 16.72
CA PHE A 708 -24.35 24.27 16.56
C PHE A 708 -24.79 25.30 17.62
N TYR A 709 -25.28 26.45 17.19
CA TYR A 709 -25.72 27.52 18.09
C TYR A 709 -27.23 27.66 18.05
N GLY A 710 -27.89 27.57 19.21
CA GLY A 710 -29.32 27.81 19.38
C GLY A 710 -29.61 29.23 19.90
N LYS A 711 -30.65 29.89 19.38
CA LYS A 711 -31.11 31.20 19.86
C LYS A 711 -31.87 31.03 21.17
N THR A 712 -31.43 31.76 22.18
CA THR A 712 -32.04 31.89 23.51
C THR A 712 -32.50 33.35 23.73
N LYS A 713 -33.10 33.66 24.88
CA LYS A 713 -33.43 35.05 25.26
C LYS A 713 -32.19 35.96 25.33
N LYS A 714 -31.01 35.40 25.63
CA LYS A 714 -29.72 36.12 25.76
C LYS A 714 -28.85 36.08 24.47
N GLY A 715 -29.40 35.62 23.34
CA GLY A 715 -28.68 35.48 22.07
C GLY A 715 -28.34 34.04 21.68
N TYR A 716 -27.42 33.86 20.73
CA TYR A 716 -27.02 32.54 20.22
C TYR A 716 -26.00 31.86 21.13
N VAL A 717 -26.36 30.70 21.67
CA VAL A 717 -25.52 29.92 22.60
C VAL A 717 -25.09 28.61 21.94
N LEU A 718 -23.82 28.23 22.10
CA LEU A 718 -23.28 26.96 21.59
C LEU A 718 -23.91 25.79 22.36
N LEU A 719 -24.52 24.85 21.65
CA LEU A 719 -24.98 23.59 22.22
C LEU A 719 -23.80 22.62 22.32
N LYS A 720 -23.50 22.14 23.53
CA LYS A 720 -22.44 21.17 23.76
C LYS A 720 -22.85 19.80 23.19
N LEU A 721 -22.07 19.29 22.26
CA LEU A 721 -22.31 18.01 21.59
C LEU A 721 -21.38 16.96 22.20
N LYS A 722 -21.89 15.75 22.48
CA LYS A 722 -21.07 14.62 22.97
C LYS A 722 -20.00 14.19 21.96
N ASN A 723 -20.35 14.21 20.68
CA ASN A 723 -19.41 14.07 19.57
C ASN A 723 -19.73 15.13 18.52
N ASN A 724 -18.75 15.97 18.20
CA ASN A 724 -18.88 17.03 17.21
C ASN A 724 -17.93 16.86 16.03
N HIS A 725 -17.15 15.79 15.97
CA HIS A 725 -16.26 15.50 14.85
C HIS A 725 -17.00 14.68 13.79
N LEU A 726 -16.95 15.16 12.55
CA LEU A 726 -17.60 14.55 11.40
C LEU A 726 -16.54 13.95 10.47
N THR A 727 -16.43 12.62 10.45
CA THR A 727 -15.45 11.86 9.65
C THR A 727 -16.04 11.39 8.32
N LYS A 728 -15.21 10.82 7.44
CA LYS A 728 -15.63 10.28 6.12
C LYS A 728 -16.82 9.31 6.22
N ARG A 729 -16.84 8.44 7.26
CA ARG A 729 -17.89 7.45 7.54
C ARG A 729 -19.06 7.99 8.40
N HIS A 730 -18.87 9.04 9.20
CA HIS A 730 -19.90 9.62 10.07
C HIS A 730 -20.15 11.11 9.80
N ARG A 731 -21.02 11.40 8.82
CA ARG A 731 -21.34 12.78 8.36
C ARG A 731 -22.53 13.45 9.09
N LYS A 732 -22.99 12.87 10.21
CA LYS A 732 -24.22 13.30 10.89
C LYS A 732 -24.02 13.30 12.42
N VAL A 733 -24.57 14.31 13.11
CA VAL A 733 -24.64 14.39 14.57
C VAL A 733 -26.10 14.54 14.99
N ASP A 734 -26.50 13.77 16.00
CA ASP A 734 -27.85 13.79 16.55
C ASP A 734 -27.88 14.56 17.89
N ILE A 735 -28.71 15.61 17.97
CA ILE A 735 -28.88 16.47 19.14
C ILE A 735 -30.23 16.19 19.80
N LYS A 736 -30.25 15.54 20.96
CA LYS A 736 -31.50 15.23 21.69
C LYS A 736 -32.18 16.51 22.20
N TYR A 737 -33.52 16.54 22.20
CA TYR A 737 -34.30 17.64 22.77
C TYR A 737 -35.59 17.13 23.45
N SER A 738 -36.15 17.95 24.35
CA SER A 738 -37.36 17.62 25.13
C SER A 738 -38.66 18.08 24.45
N ARG A 739 -39.80 17.48 24.82
CA ARG A 739 -41.14 17.81 24.28
C ARG A 739 -41.56 19.28 24.51
N LYS A 740 -40.95 19.97 25.48
CA LYS A 740 -41.27 21.37 25.82
C LYS A 740 -40.80 22.36 24.74
N ILE A 741 -39.90 21.97 23.84
CA ILE A 741 -39.35 22.85 22.80
C ILE A 741 -40.12 22.70 21.49
N LYS A 742 -40.96 23.70 21.15
CA LYS A 742 -41.80 23.69 19.92
C LYS A 742 -41.10 24.25 18.67
N LYS A 743 -40.07 25.09 18.84
CA LYS A 743 -39.29 25.67 17.73
C LYS A 743 -37.85 25.96 18.19
N ILE A 744 -36.90 25.87 17.27
CA ILE A 744 -35.51 26.27 17.49
C ILE A 744 -35.04 27.17 16.35
N THR A 745 -34.43 28.30 16.70
CA THR A 745 -33.70 29.13 15.72
C THR A 745 -32.22 28.90 15.91
N TYR A 746 -31.47 28.64 14.84
CA TYR A 746 -30.08 28.19 14.94
C TYR A 746 -29.16 28.78 13.87
N LYS A 747 -27.86 28.76 14.16
CA LYS A 747 -26.76 28.99 13.21
C LYS A 747 -25.70 27.90 13.40
N VAL A 748 -25.01 27.53 12.34
CA VAL A 748 -23.97 26.49 12.38
C VAL A 748 -22.69 27.04 11.78
N ARG A 749 -21.55 26.64 12.33
CA ARG A 749 -20.24 26.79 11.68
C ARG A 749 -19.44 25.51 11.84
N ILE A 750 -18.37 25.37 11.07
CA ILE A 750 -17.42 24.26 11.20
C ILE A 750 -16.03 24.82 11.50
N TYR A 751 -15.16 23.98 12.03
CA TYR A 751 -13.73 24.25 12.07
C TYR A 751 -12.91 23.02 11.71
N LYS A 752 -11.73 23.25 11.14
CA LYS A 752 -10.68 22.25 11.01
C LYS A 752 -9.53 22.61 11.95
N LYS A 753 -8.85 21.60 12.47
CA LYS A 753 -7.58 21.79 13.17
C LYS A 753 -6.48 21.68 12.10
N VAL A 754 -5.70 22.73 11.90
CA VAL A 754 -4.56 22.75 10.97
C VAL A 754 -3.40 23.30 11.79
N ASN A 755 -2.33 22.51 11.94
CA ASN A 755 -1.16 22.83 12.77
C ASN A 755 -1.56 23.27 14.20
N GLY A 756 -2.40 22.46 14.86
CA GLY A 756 -2.91 22.74 16.22
C GLY A 756 -3.94 23.88 16.35
N ARG A 757 -4.06 24.78 15.35
CA ARG A 757 -4.96 25.96 15.39
C ARG A 757 -6.33 25.67 14.76
N ARG A 758 -7.40 26.22 15.35
CA ARG A 758 -8.77 26.09 14.82
C ARG A 758 -9.03 27.13 13.73
N LYS A 759 -9.18 26.69 12.49
CA LYS A 759 -9.62 27.53 11.37
C LYS A 759 -11.14 27.40 11.21
N TYR A 760 -11.87 28.47 11.52
CA TYR A 760 -13.34 28.50 11.48
C TYR A 760 -13.87 28.94 10.11
N SER A 761 -15.04 28.40 9.75
CA SER A 761 -15.85 28.93 8.65
C SER A 761 -16.76 30.07 9.08
N LYS A 762 -17.29 30.81 8.09
CA LYS A 762 -18.42 31.73 8.30
C LYS A 762 -19.62 30.97 8.89
N PHE A 763 -20.43 31.65 9.69
CA PHE A 763 -21.70 31.09 10.16
C PHE A 763 -22.70 30.93 9.01
N THR A 764 -23.53 29.90 9.06
CA THR A 764 -24.74 29.84 8.23
C THR A 764 -25.66 31.01 8.58
N LYS A 765 -26.50 31.43 7.62
CA LYS A 765 -27.66 32.27 7.92
C LYS A 765 -28.51 31.62 9.02
N ALA A 766 -29.14 32.45 9.85
CA ALA A 766 -30.06 31.97 10.88
C ALA A 766 -31.22 31.21 10.23
N LYS A 767 -31.56 30.05 10.76
CA LYS A 767 -32.72 29.27 10.32
C LYS A 767 -33.59 28.90 11.50
N THR A 768 -34.91 28.98 11.33
CA THR A 768 -35.89 28.56 12.34
C THR A 768 -36.55 27.28 11.90
N LEU A 769 -36.57 26.28 12.77
CA LEU A 769 -37.16 24.97 12.54
C LEU A 769 -38.23 24.71 13.61
N ARG A 770 -39.47 24.40 13.18
CA ARG A 770 -40.53 23.93 14.07
C ARG A 770 -40.28 22.46 14.40
N LEU A 771 -40.36 22.12 15.69
CA LEU A 771 -40.11 20.78 16.20
C LEU A 771 -41.47 20.13 16.50
N LYS A 772 -41.80 19.07 15.77
CA LYS A 772 -43.05 18.30 15.96
C LYS A 772 -42.95 17.43 17.20
#